data_AF-A0AA43JRT6-F1
#
_entry.id   AF-A0AA43JRT6-F1
#
_cell.length_a   1.000
_cell.length_b   1.000
_cell.length_c   1.000
_cell.angle_alpha   90.00
_cell.angle_beta   90.00
_cell.angle_gamma   90.00
#
_symmetry.space_group_name_H-M   'P 1'
#
loop_
_entity.id
_entity.type
_entity.pdbx_description
1 polymer ?
#
loop_
_entity_poly.entity_id
_entity_poly.type
_entity_poly.pdbx_seq_one_letter_code
_entity_poly.pdbx_strand_id
1 'polypeptide(L)'
;MSRSCYRGRFLPLTLAGAVGISGCSGELPVEPPGAAVEVIVTPSAASLDAIGDTVQLVARAYDQQGNLVGGETFGWTSTSASVATVSQTGFVVAARNGTAVVMASLRSGVKGGAEVTVLQRIARVDVSPGSVLLRSLGDTLRLRASVVDRLSVALVGEPVAWESSDSSVATVSADGLLTSVNNGNVTVTATASGVIASVDVTVAQVPRGLAVSPEFVVLQSVGSAAQLTASLVDSLGSPISAEVAQWASADPGIAGVSAAGEVVAAAEGVTRVVATAGNFTGVVAISVFPPNDWGAVEEWSTYQGNPAHTGYVPVTLDVADFSEAWISAVAGTAALSPVVTDGDAVALTTTSYLGETVVAVVSATTGTVRWTRPLVEVGRLRPPAARAGSIFLSKEWYGTSTLMALSVTDGTPGFVTNYEDSWLRYHAPVVTADAIYLAGRENWEDVIRRFDLATGELQWTTVPHAGSEGWEFWTPAVAAGRVYTYSGSYGTGAIVMDAVSGDVLDQIGDPASSVFGSLTPVVTDGGRLVVAGEGQLVAFDPVGAAIAWRYSGNFSETPSAARGTVFVARDNDVEARSELDGSILWTWSPPDGEVLTGPRVVTRNLLFAGTNAGTYAIHLGSHEAVWSTGRTGLLALGSNGLLFIAGKNGLLTGIRVR
;
A
#
# COMPACT_ATOMS: atom_id res chain seq x y z
N MET A 1 -65.12 -50.83 8.62
CA MET A 1 -66.24 -51.35 9.45
C MET A 1 -67.21 -50.17 9.66
N SER A 2 -68.26 -50.01 8.84
CA SER A 2 -69.71 -50.32 9.10
C SER A 2 -70.27 -49.63 10.37
N ARG A 3 -71.42 -48.93 10.44
CA ARG A 3 -72.67 -48.75 9.63
C ARG A 3 -73.41 -47.48 10.18
N SER A 4 -74.04 -46.60 9.38
CA SER A 4 -75.48 -46.56 8.93
C SER A 4 -76.53 -46.34 10.06
N CYS A 5 -77.70 -45.70 9.94
CA CYS A 5 -78.55 -45.01 8.93
C CYS A 5 -79.76 -44.40 9.73
N TYR A 6 -80.30 -43.19 9.50
CA TYR A 6 -81.36 -42.74 8.55
C TYR A 6 -82.87 -43.00 8.92
N ARG A 7 -83.68 -41.92 8.77
CA ARG A 7 -85.12 -41.80 8.33
C ARG A 7 -86.23 -42.10 9.38
N GLY A 8 -87.41 -41.47 9.35
CA GLY A 8 -88.03 -40.59 8.35
C GLY A 8 -89.40 -40.01 8.78
N ARG A 9 -89.98 -39.19 7.89
CA ARG A 9 -91.32 -38.56 7.89
C ARG A 9 -92.48 -39.59 7.86
N PHE A 10 -93.69 -39.21 8.31
CA PHE A 10 -94.96 -39.14 7.53
C PHE A 10 -96.13 -38.58 8.38
N LEU A 11 -96.98 -37.74 7.75
CA LEU A 11 -98.35 -37.31 8.15
C LEU A 11 -99.38 -38.45 7.91
N PRO A 12 -100.71 -38.42 8.29
CA PRO A 12 -101.65 -37.26 8.27
C PRO A 12 -102.83 -37.21 9.31
N LEU A 13 -103.63 -36.11 9.24
CA LEU A 13 -105.09 -35.81 9.50
C LEU A 13 -105.98 -36.75 10.38
N THR A 14 -107.00 -36.35 11.17
CA THR A 14 -108.11 -35.36 11.00
C THR A 14 -108.97 -35.19 12.30
N LEU A 15 -109.57 -33.98 12.53
CA LEU A 15 -110.90 -33.54 13.10
C LEU A 15 -111.59 -34.31 14.28
N ALA A 16 -112.42 -33.76 15.20
CA ALA A 16 -113.14 -32.48 15.44
C ALA A 16 -113.76 -32.49 16.88
N GLY A 17 -114.25 -31.34 17.39
CA GLY A 17 -115.26 -31.30 18.48
C GLY A 17 -115.23 -30.06 19.39
N ALA A 18 -116.32 -29.29 19.45
CA ALA A 18 -116.47 -27.98 20.06
C ALA A 18 -117.09 -27.96 21.48
N VAL A 19 -117.02 -26.81 22.16
CA VAL A 19 -118.07 -26.06 22.93
C VAL A 19 -117.39 -25.18 24.00
N GLY A 20 -117.86 -23.93 24.16
CA GLY A 20 -117.17 -22.87 24.91
C GLY A 20 -117.90 -22.28 26.13
N ILE A 21 -117.64 -20.98 26.33
CA ILE A 21 -118.07 -20.03 27.40
C ILE A 21 -117.17 -20.10 28.66
N SER A 22 -116.75 -19.03 29.34
CA SER A 22 -116.53 -17.59 29.16
C SER A 22 -116.21 -17.06 30.57
N GLY A 23 -115.30 -16.09 30.75
CA GLY A 23 -115.34 -15.24 31.94
C GLY A 23 -114.00 -14.95 32.64
N CYS A 24 -113.32 -13.91 32.15
CA CYS A 24 -112.73 -12.77 32.88
C CYS A 24 -111.40 -12.36 32.25
N SER A 25 -111.57 -11.55 31.21
CA SER A 25 -110.59 -10.67 30.59
C SER A 25 -110.10 -9.62 31.60
N GLY A 26 -108.81 -9.72 31.92
CA GLY A 26 -108.00 -8.69 32.55
C GLY A 26 -106.59 -8.80 31.99
N GLU A 27 -106.45 -8.63 30.67
CA GLU A 27 -105.15 -8.51 30.02
C GLU A 27 -104.58 -7.16 30.44
N LEU A 28 -103.62 -7.18 31.38
CA LEU A 28 -102.79 -6.01 31.64
C LEU A 28 -102.11 -5.65 30.31
N PRO A 29 -102.11 -4.38 29.88
CA PRO A 29 -101.38 -4.00 28.68
C PRO A 29 -99.93 -4.43 28.89
N VAL A 30 -99.43 -5.33 28.05
CA VAL A 30 -97.99 -5.51 27.88
C VAL A 30 -97.52 -4.15 27.39
N GLU A 31 -96.92 -3.39 28.31
CA GLU A 31 -96.30 -2.11 28.00
C GLU A 31 -95.38 -2.34 26.78
N PRO A 32 -95.47 -1.49 25.73
CA PRO A 32 -94.61 -1.65 24.56
C PRO A 32 -93.16 -1.78 25.04
N PRO A 33 -92.31 -2.64 24.41
CA PRO A 33 -90.94 -2.87 24.86
C PRO A 33 -90.29 -1.53 25.17
N GLY A 34 -89.87 -1.35 26.43
CA GLY A 34 -89.26 -0.11 26.87
C GLY A 34 -88.12 0.24 25.92
N ALA A 35 -88.11 1.48 25.42
CA ALA A 35 -87.04 1.90 24.53
C ALA A 35 -85.71 1.70 25.25
N ALA A 36 -84.75 1.03 24.60
CA ALA A 36 -83.43 0.84 25.17
C ALA A 36 -82.81 2.20 25.48
N VAL A 37 -82.39 2.42 26.72
CA VAL A 37 -81.71 3.66 27.18
C VAL A 37 -80.25 3.42 27.53
N GLU A 38 -79.84 2.16 27.74
CA GLU A 38 -78.48 1.78 28.09
C GLU A 38 -78.00 0.58 27.26
N VAL A 39 -76.72 0.57 26.89
CA VAL A 39 -76.05 -0.59 26.28
C VAL A 39 -74.81 -0.92 27.11
N ILE A 40 -74.71 -2.18 27.54
CA ILE A 40 -73.58 -2.69 28.30
C ILE A 40 -72.80 -3.67 27.42
N VAL A 41 -71.49 -3.45 27.31
CA VAL A 41 -70.56 -4.36 26.61
C VAL A 41 -69.79 -5.18 27.64
N THR A 42 -69.77 -6.49 27.49
CA THR A 42 -69.07 -7.44 28.37
C THR A 42 -68.01 -8.23 27.59
N PRO A 43 -66.77 -8.34 28.10
CA PRO A 43 -66.23 -7.57 29.23
C PRO A 43 -66.19 -6.06 28.92
N SER A 44 -66.28 -5.22 29.95
CA SER A 44 -66.18 -3.76 29.81
C SER A 44 -64.75 -3.29 29.54
N ALA A 45 -63.76 -4.15 29.77
CA ALA A 45 -62.37 -3.96 29.36
C ALA A 45 -61.69 -5.28 29.02
N ALA A 46 -60.72 -5.26 28.10
CA ALA A 46 -59.87 -6.40 27.74
C ALA A 46 -58.42 -5.97 27.55
N SER A 47 -57.48 -6.81 27.97
CA SER A 47 -56.04 -6.62 27.78
C SER A 47 -55.50 -7.75 26.90
N LEU A 48 -54.86 -7.39 25.79
CA LEU A 48 -54.31 -8.32 24.80
C LEU A 48 -52.78 -8.16 24.76
N ASP A 49 -52.03 -9.26 24.87
CA ASP A 49 -50.58 -9.23 25.11
C ASP A 49 -49.70 -9.68 23.94
N ALA A 50 -50.32 -9.97 22.79
CA ALA A 50 -49.67 -10.20 21.51
C ALA A 50 -50.45 -9.54 20.36
N ILE A 51 -49.77 -9.17 19.27
CA ILE A 51 -50.47 -8.73 18.05
C ILE A 51 -51.12 -9.95 17.39
N GLY A 52 -52.36 -9.81 16.93
CA GLY A 52 -53.18 -10.92 16.44
C GLY A 52 -53.99 -11.63 17.54
N ASP A 53 -53.81 -11.25 18.81
CA ASP A 53 -54.68 -11.72 19.88
C ASP A 53 -56.14 -11.29 19.68
N THR A 54 -57.04 -12.07 20.26
CA THR A 54 -58.48 -11.91 20.03
C THR A 54 -59.28 -11.94 21.31
N VAL A 55 -60.37 -11.17 21.34
CA VAL A 55 -61.38 -11.24 22.39
C VAL A 55 -62.77 -11.11 21.77
N GLN A 56 -63.74 -11.84 22.33
CA GLN A 56 -65.15 -11.70 21.95
C GLN A 56 -65.84 -10.75 22.93
N LEU A 57 -66.44 -9.68 22.39
CA LEU A 57 -67.29 -8.76 23.14
C LEU A 57 -68.77 -9.10 22.91
N VAL A 58 -69.58 -8.92 23.94
CA VAL A 58 -71.03 -9.14 23.88
C VAL A 58 -71.75 -7.89 24.37
N ALA A 59 -72.66 -7.35 23.55
CA ALA A 59 -73.48 -6.19 23.90
C ALA A 59 -74.89 -6.62 24.32
N ARG A 60 -75.44 -5.96 25.35
CA ARG A 60 -76.83 -6.12 25.81
C ARG A 60 -77.47 -4.75 26.04
N ALA A 61 -78.73 -4.61 25.65
CA ALA A 61 -79.49 -3.37 25.75
C ALA A 61 -80.50 -3.44 26.90
N TYR A 62 -80.66 -2.35 27.65
CA TYR A 62 -81.54 -2.27 28.83
C TYR A 62 -82.48 -1.05 28.74
N ASP A 63 -83.72 -1.23 29.20
CA ASP A 63 -84.71 -0.16 29.34
C ASP A 63 -84.48 0.69 30.61
N GLN A 64 -85.31 1.73 30.81
CA GLN A 64 -85.19 2.65 31.94
C GLN A 64 -85.43 1.96 33.31
N GLN A 65 -86.07 0.79 33.31
CA GLN A 65 -86.35 -0.03 34.47
C GLN A 65 -85.28 -1.12 34.69
N GLY A 66 -84.26 -1.20 33.83
CA GLY A 66 -83.17 -2.17 33.90
C GLY A 66 -83.51 -3.55 33.34
N ASN A 67 -84.61 -3.70 32.59
CA ASN A 67 -84.95 -4.96 31.94
C ASN A 67 -84.22 -5.10 30.61
N LEU A 68 -83.90 -6.34 30.22
CA LEU A 68 -83.24 -6.64 28.96
C LEU A 68 -84.19 -6.40 27.78
N VAL A 69 -83.76 -5.57 26.83
CA VAL A 69 -84.43 -5.39 25.53
C VAL A 69 -83.88 -6.41 24.54
N GLY A 70 -84.67 -7.43 24.23
CA GLY A 70 -84.27 -8.56 23.37
C GLY A 70 -84.44 -8.29 21.86
N GLY A 71 -83.69 -9.01 21.02
CA GLY A 71 -83.82 -8.95 19.55
C GLY A 71 -83.07 -7.81 18.86
N GLU A 72 -82.33 -7.00 19.63
CA GLU A 72 -81.57 -5.88 19.10
C GLU A 72 -80.34 -6.29 18.29
N THR A 73 -80.04 -5.50 17.26
CA THR A 73 -78.82 -5.64 16.43
C THR A 73 -77.88 -4.48 16.69
N PHE A 74 -76.63 -4.77 17.04
CA PHE A 74 -75.63 -3.77 17.37
C PHE A 74 -74.71 -3.48 16.17
N GLY A 75 -74.54 -2.21 15.84
CA GLY A 75 -73.44 -1.76 14.99
C GLY A 75 -72.17 -1.66 15.82
N TRP A 76 -71.10 -2.34 15.37
CA TRP A 76 -69.81 -2.33 16.06
C TRP A 76 -68.82 -1.40 15.37
N THR A 77 -68.15 -0.58 16.16
CA THR A 77 -67.12 0.34 15.68
C THR A 77 -65.96 0.40 16.68
N SER A 78 -64.73 0.47 16.20
CA SER A 78 -63.56 0.76 17.02
C SER A 78 -63.20 2.23 16.87
N THR A 79 -62.87 2.91 17.97
CA THR A 79 -62.32 4.27 17.89
C THR A 79 -60.96 4.33 17.21
N SER A 80 -60.23 3.21 17.14
CA SER A 80 -58.96 3.10 16.44
C SER A 80 -58.76 1.69 15.86
N ALA A 81 -59.15 1.50 14.60
CA ALA A 81 -58.98 0.23 13.89
C ALA A 81 -57.51 -0.15 13.66
N SER A 82 -56.59 0.82 13.72
CA SER A 82 -55.15 0.55 13.65
C SER A 82 -54.59 -0.05 14.94
N VAL A 83 -55.29 0.07 16.07
CA VAL A 83 -54.95 -0.55 17.36
C VAL A 83 -55.68 -1.87 17.54
N ALA A 84 -57.01 -1.88 17.32
CA ALA A 84 -57.83 -3.09 17.40
C ALA A 84 -58.99 -3.01 16.40
N THR A 85 -59.14 -4.06 15.59
CA THR A 85 -60.27 -4.20 14.66
C THR A 85 -61.42 -4.94 15.34
N VAL A 86 -62.67 -4.67 14.93
CA VAL A 86 -63.85 -5.37 15.44
C VAL A 86 -64.77 -5.77 14.28
N SER A 87 -65.27 -7.01 14.30
CA SER A 87 -66.27 -7.47 13.33
C SER A 87 -67.69 -7.07 13.73
N GLN A 88 -68.67 -7.25 12.84
CA GLN A 88 -70.09 -7.00 13.16
C GLN A 88 -70.68 -7.95 14.21
N THR A 89 -69.92 -8.95 14.66
CA THR A 89 -70.33 -9.86 15.73
C THR A 89 -69.67 -9.53 17.08
N GLY A 90 -68.87 -8.44 17.16
CA GLY A 90 -68.13 -8.09 18.37
C GLY A 90 -66.81 -8.85 18.56
N PHE A 91 -66.36 -9.60 17.56
CA PHE A 91 -65.04 -10.26 17.57
C PHE A 91 -63.93 -9.26 17.30
N VAL A 92 -63.04 -9.06 18.27
CA VAL A 92 -61.96 -8.08 18.24
C VAL A 92 -60.62 -8.76 17.96
N VAL A 93 -59.78 -8.15 17.11
CA VAL A 93 -58.40 -8.60 16.83
C VAL A 93 -57.42 -7.46 17.07
N ALA A 94 -56.39 -7.71 17.87
CA ALA A 94 -55.29 -6.79 18.14
C ALA A 94 -54.46 -6.55 16.88
N ALA A 95 -54.22 -5.28 16.54
CA ALA A 95 -53.47 -4.87 15.35
C ALA A 95 -52.17 -4.11 15.69
N ARG A 96 -52.17 -3.30 16.76
CA ARG A 96 -51.00 -2.52 17.20
C ARG A 96 -51.12 -2.16 18.68
N ASN A 97 -49.98 -1.98 19.36
CA ASN A 97 -49.94 -1.46 20.73
C ASN A 97 -50.69 -0.13 20.87
N GLY A 98 -51.48 0.00 21.94
CA GLY A 98 -52.30 1.17 22.24
C GLY A 98 -53.64 0.80 22.84
N THR A 99 -54.49 1.80 23.05
CA THR A 99 -55.84 1.62 23.59
C THR A 99 -56.88 2.06 22.57
N ALA A 100 -57.91 1.25 22.38
CA ALA A 100 -59.07 1.57 21.57
C ALA A 100 -60.35 1.32 22.39
N VAL A 101 -61.40 2.11 22.15
CA VAL A 101 -62.72 1.84 22.70
C VAL A 101 -63.55 1.19 21.61
N VAL A 102 -64.03 -0.01 21.86
CA VAL A 102 -64.93 -0.73 20.97
C VAL A 102 -66.36 -0.42 21.39
N MET A 103 -67.09 0.26 20.53
CA MET A 103 -68.45 0.72 20.77
C MET A 103 -69.47 -0.19 20.07
N ALA A 104 -70.47 -0.63 20.83
CA ALA A 104 -71.71 -1.20 20.31
C ALA A 104 -72.79 -0.12 20.29
N SER A 105 -73.41 0.12 19.14
CA SER A 105 -74.44 1.16 18.95
C SER A 105 -75.75 0.57 18.46
N LEU A 106 -76.86 0.98 19.05
CA LEU A 106 -78.20 0.71 18.53
C LEU A 106 -78.58 1.73 17.44
N ARG A 107 -79.56 1.39 16.61
CA ARG A 107 -80.13 2.33 15.62
C ARG A 107 -80.75 3.58 16.26
N SER A 108 -81.22 3.47 17.50
CA SER A 108 -81.73 4.58 18.31
C SER A 108 -80.65 5.58 18.72
N GLY A 109 -79.36 5.24 18.57
CA GLY A 109 -78.23 6.08 18.94
C GLY A 109 -77.65 5.81 20.33
N VAL A 110 -78.25 4.93 21.13
CA VAL A 110 -77.71 4.48 22.43
C VAL A 110 -76.48 3.61 22.21
N LYS A 111 -75.42 3.84 23.01
CA LYS A 111 -74.12 3.18 22.84
C LYS A 111 -73.55 2.66 24.16
N GLY A 112 -72.81 1.58 24.07
CA GLY A 112 -71.97 1.04 25.15
C GLY A 112 -70.56 0.82 24.63
N GLY A 113 -69.56 1.03 25.47
CA GLY A 113 -68.14 0.88 25.11
C GLY A 113 -67.44 -0.17 25.94
N ALA A 114 -66.49 -0.87 25.35
CA ALA A 114 -65.47 -1.62 26.06
C ALA A 114 -64.08 -1.09 25.71
N GLU A 115 -63.24 -0.92 26.72
CA GLU A 115 -61.84 -0.51 26.51
C GLU A 115 -60.99 -1.73 26.15
N VAL A 116 -60.29 -1.68 25.03
CA VAL A 116 -59.35 -2.71 24.59
C VAL A 116 -57.95 -2.12 24.60
N THR A 117 -57.09 -2.65 25.46
CA THR A 117 -55.69 -2.27 25.55
C THR A 117 -54.81 -3.39 24.98
N VAL A 118 -54.04 -3.06 23.95
CA VAL A 118 -53.06 -3.94 23.30
C VAL A 118 -51.67 -3.55 23.76
N LEU A 119 -50.95 -4.49 24.38
CA LEU A 119 -49.58 -4.30 24.86
C LEU A 119 -48.78 -5.58 24.64
N GLN A 120 -48.06 -5.67 23.51
CA GLN A 120 -47.18 -6.81 23.24
C GLN A 120 -46.21 -7.05 24.39
N ARG A 121 -46.11 -8.30 24.83
CA ARG A 121 -45.12 -8.77 25.81
C ARG A 121 -44.08 -9.64 25.14
N ILE A 122 -42.83 -9.43 25.54
CA ILE A 122 -41.71 -10.26 25.10
C ILE A 122 -41.92 -11.67 25.64
N ALA A 123 -41.90 -12.66 24.74
CA ALA A 123 -41.99 -14.07 25.10
C ALA A 123 -40.68 -14.82 24.80
N ARG A 124 -39.95 -14.43 23.75
CA ARG A 124 -38.71 -15.08 23.33
C ARG A 124 -37.76 -14.10 22.66
N VAL A 125 -36.46 -14.37 22.81
CA VAL A 125 -35.38 -13.76 22.02
C VAL A 125 -34.78 -14.86 21.15
N ASP A 126 -34.58 -14.59 19.87
CA ASP A 126 -33.95 -15.50 18.92
C ASP A 126 -32.63 -14.87 18.43
N VAL A 127 -31.50 -15.59 18.54
CA VAL A 127 -30.16 -15.12 18.11
C VAL A 127 -29.71 -15.86 16.87
N SER A 128 -29.12 -15.14 15.91
CA SER A 128 -28.54 -15.71 14.69
C SER A 128 -27.16 -15.14 14.37
N PRO A 129 -26.22 -15.96 13.87
CA PRO A 129 -26.30 -17.43 13.74
C PRO A 129 -26.33 -18.14 15.11
N GLY A 130 -26.79 -19.39 15.15
CA GLY A 130 -26.93 -20.18 16.39
C GLY A 130 -25.63 -20.81 16.93
N SER A 131 -24.54 -20.72 16.17
CA SER A 131 -23.17 -21.02 16.63
C SER A 131 -22.17 -20.25 15.77
N VAL A 132 -21.01 -19.94 16.33
CA VAL A 132 -19.96 -19.16 15.65
C VAL A 132 -18.59 -19.83 15.80
N LEU A 133 -17.84 -19.88 14.71
CA LEU A 133 -16.43 -20.26 14.70
C LEU A 133 -15.61 -19.15 14.02
N LEU A 134 -14.75 -18.48 14.79
CA LEU A 134 -13.79 -17.49 14.32
C LEU A 134 -12.41 -18.15 14.19
N ARG A 135 -11.71 -17.94 13.08
CA ARG A 135 -10.49 -18.67 12.69
C ARG A 135 -9.22 -17.82 12.69
N SER A 136 -9.35 -16.53 12.96
CA SER A 136 -8.23 -15.59 13.15
C SER A 136 -8.53 -14.71 14.36
N LEU A 137 -7.50 -14.21 15.04
CA LEU A 137 -7.70 -13.17 16.05
C LEU A 137 -8.00 -11.83 15.37
N GLY A 138 -8.95 -11.08 15.90
CA GLY A 138 -9.50 -9.89 15.24
C GLY A 138 -10.56 -10.19 14.18
N ASP A 139 -10.89 -11.46 13.90
CA ASP A 139 -12.08 -11.81 13.11
C ASP A 139 -13.32 -11.19 13.77
N THR A 140 -14.19 -10.62 12.93
CA THR A 140 -15.45 -10.03 13.38
C THR A 140 -16.66 -10.70 12.74
N LEU A 141 -17.76 -10.77 13.49
CA LEU A 141 -19.04 -11.27 13.00
C LEU A 141 -20.17 -10.49 13.67
N ARG A 142 -21.20 -10.13 12.91
CA ARG A 142 -22.38 -9.47 13.47
C ARG A 142 -23.45 -10.48 13.86
N LEU A 143 -23.72 -10.57 15.17
CA LEU A 143 -24.87 -11.28 15.71
C LEU A 143 -26.14 -10.46 15.50
N ARG A 144 -27.28 -11.14 15.32
CA ARG A 144 -28.60 -10.52 15.22
C ARG A 144 -29.53 -11.15 16.23
N ALA A 145 -30.25 -10.32 16.98
CA ALA A 145 -31.31 -10.74 17.88
C ALA A 145 -32.68 -10.31 17.31
N SER A 146 -33.67 -11.19 17.43
CA SER A 146 -35.08 -10.91 17.15
C SER A 146 -35.88 -11.13 18.43
N VAL A 147 -36.63 -10.12 18.84
CA VAL A 147 -37.50 -10.17 20.03
C VAL A 147 -38.92 -10.39 19.56
N VAL A 148 -39.59 -11.43 20.05
CA VAL A 148 -40.93 -11.83 19.60
C VAL A 148 -41.89 -12.04 20.75
N ASP A 149 -43.18 -11.81 20.49
CA ASP A 149 -44.27 -12.14 21.40
C ASP A 149 -44.59 -13.64 21.36
N ARG A 150 -45.55 -14.08 22.18
CA ARG A 150 -45.93 -15.50 22.26
C ARG A 150 -46.53 -16.06 20.98
N LEU A 151 -46.95 -15.21 20.05
CA LEU A 151 -47.43 -15.58 18.72
C LEU A 151 -46.33 -15.47 17.64
N SER A 152 -45.07 -15.28 18.06
CA SER A 152 -43.90 -15.09 17.19
C SER A 152 -43.98 -13.85 16.30
N VAL A 153 -44.75 -12.82 16.70
CA VAL A 153 -44.75 -11.51 16.04
C VAL A 153 -43.62 -10.66 16.62
N ALA A 154 -42.82 -10.02 15.76
CA ALA A 154 -41.67 -9.23 16.18
C ALA A 154 -42.08 -7.95 16.93
N LEU A 155 -41.36 -7.66 18.02
CA LEU A 155 -41.40 -6.38 18.72
C LEU A 155 -40.26 -5.50 18.20
N VAL A 156 -40.60 -4.54 17.33
CA VAL A 156 -39.61 -3.66 16.69
C VAL A 156 -39.19 -2.55 17.65
N GLY A 157 -37.87 -2.36 17.79
CA GLY A 157 -37.30 -1.29 18.61
C GLY A 157 -37.03 -1.67 20.07
N GLU A 158 -37.27 -2.93 20.45
CA GLU A 158 -36.88 -3.43 21.77
C GLU A 158 -35.35 -3.44 21.92
N PRO A 159 -34.79 -2.80 22.96
CA PRO A 159 -33.35 -2.80 23.18
C PRO A 159 -32.88 -4.21 23.60
N VAL A 160 -31.80 -4.65 22.98
CA VAL A 160 -31.13 -5.92 23.30
C VAL A 160 -29.76 -5.61 23.90
N ALA A 161 -29.52 -6.06 25.12
CA ALA A 161 -28.21 -6.01 25.74
C ALA A 161 -27.41 -7.25 25.38
N TRP A 162 -26.16 -7.06 24.96
CA TRP A 162 -25.23 -8.14 24.63
C TRP A 162 -24.15 -8.26 25.68
N GLU A 163 -23.80 -9.49 26.05
CA GLU A 163 -22.74 -9.78 27.00
C GLU A 163 -21.96 -11.02 26.58
N SER A 164 -20.63 -10.96 26.70
CA SER A 164 -19.76 -12.11 26.52
C SER A 164 -19.41 -12.67 27.90
N SER A 165 -19.45 -14.00 28.07
CA SER A 165 -19.04 -14.64 29.33
C SER A 165 -17.53 -14.51 29.62
N ASP A 166 -16.71 -14.21 28.61
CA ASP A 166 -15.29 -13.92 28.75
C ASP A 166 -14.80 -12.97 27.64
N SER A 167 -14.66 -11.69 27.97
CA SER A 167 -14.16 -10.66 27.04
C SER A 167 -12.69 -10.81 26.67
N SER A 168 -11.92 -11.63 27.40
CA SER A 168 -10.54 -11.94 27.02
C SER A 168 -10.45 -12.94 25.87
N VAL A 169 -11.52 -13.70 25.59
CA VAL A 169 -11.63 -14.64 24.46
C VAL A 169 -12.34 -13.97 23.27
N ALA A 170 -13.50 -13.35 23.50
CA ALA A 170 -14.19 -12.56 22.47
C ALA A 170 -15.03 -11.45 23.11
N THR A 171 -15.04 -10.29 22.46
CA THR A 171 -15.85 -9.13 22.86
C THR A 171 -17.08 -9.00 21.99
N VAL A 172 -18.17 -8.45 22.54
CA VAL A 172 -19.38 -8.11 21.79
C VAL A 172 -19.77 -6.67 22.08
N SER A 173 -20.02 -5.88 21.04
CA SER A 173 -20.46 -4.48 21.19
C SER A 173 -21.94 -4.38 21.53
N ALA A 174 -22.40 -3.17 21.90
CA ALA A 174 -23.81 -2.89 22.21
C ALA A 174 -24.75 -3.16 21.03
N ASP A 175 -24.25 -3.07 19.80
CA ASP A 175 -25.03 -3.36 18.60
C ASP A 175 -24.94 -4.84 18.18
N GLY A 176 -24.08 -5.66 18.80
CA GLY A 176 -23.95 -7.10 18.51
C GLY A 176 -22.80 -7.47 17.56
N LEU A 177 -21.80 -6.60 17.39
CA LEU A 177 -20.56 -6.94 16.67
C LEU A 177 -19.65 -7.73 17.60
N LEU A 178 -19.46 -9.01 17.27
CA LEU A 178 -18.55 -9.93 17.94
C LEU A 178 -17.15 -9.76 17.35
N THR A 179 -16.12 -9.68 18.19
CA THR A 179 -14.70 -9.59 17.82
C THR A 179 -13.89 -10.60 18.62
N SER A 180 -13.14 -11.46 17.95
CA SER A 180 -12.23 -12.42 18.60
C SER A 180 -11.00 -11.73 19.21
N VAL A 181 -10.55 -12.24 20.35
CA VAL A 181 -9.39 -11.70 21.10
C VAL A 181 -8.35 -12.78 21.37
N ASN A 182 -8.76 -13.93 21.92
CA ASN A 182 -7.89 -15.08 22.17
C ASN A 182 -8.60 -16.39 21.80
N ASN A 183 -7.82 -17.45 21.56
CA ASN A 183 -8.38 -18.79 21.36
C ASN A 183 -9.13 -19.26 22.61
N GLY A 184 -10.29 -19.89 22.40
CA GLY A 184 -11.12 -20.39 23.48
C GLY A 184 -12.58 -20.55 23.09
N ASN A 185 -13.40 -20.91 24.07
CA ASN A 185 -14.84 -21.05 23.94
C ASN A 185 -15.51 -20.06 24.87
N VAL A 186 -16.49 -19.33 24.36
CA VAL A 186 -17.24 -18.35 25.12
C VAL A 186 -18.71 -18.39 24.69
N THR A 187 -19.62 -18.19 25.64
CA THR A 187 -21.03 -18.01 25.35
C THR A 187 -21.34 -16.52 25.33
N VAL A 188 -22.04 -16.06 24.30
CA VAL A 188 -22.55 -14.69 24.17
C VAL A 188 -24.05 -14.69 24.41
N THR A 189 -24.53 -13.81 25.29
CA THR A 189 -25.92 -13.72 25.72
C THR A 189 -26.56 -12.43 25.23
N ALA A 190 -27.74 -12.54 24.63
CA ALA A 190 -28.63 -11.45 24.28
C ALA A 190 -29.77 -11.40 25.30
N THR A 191 -29.98 -10.23 25.93
CA THR A 191 -31.05 -10.01 26.92
C THR A 191 -31.99 -8.90 26.46
N ALA A 192 -33.29 -9.19 26.40
CA ALA A 192 -34.34 -8.20 26.18
C ALA A 192 -35.35 -8.27 27.34
N SER A 193 -35.43 -7.22 28.16
CA SER A 193 -36.34 -7.11 29.32
C SER A 193 -36.34 -8.36 30.24
N GLY A 194 -35.16 -8.94 30.48
CA GLY A 194 -34.99 -10.13 31.33
C GLY A 194 -35.19 -11.48 30.64
N VAL A 195 -35.64 -11.50 29.38
CA VAL A 195 -35.68 -12.71 28.54
C VAL A 195 -34.34 -12.86 27.83
N ILE A 196 -33.73 -14.04 27.93
CA ILE A 196 -32.37 -14.30 27.43
C ILE A 196 -32.37 -15.31 26.27
N ALA A 197 -31.38 -15.16 25.40
CA ALA A 197 -30.95 -16.17 24.44
C ALA A 197 -29.44 -16.16 24.34
N SER A 198 -28.83 -17.31 24.09
CA SER A 198 -27.37 -17.46 24.08
C SER A 198 -26.88 -18.14 22.81
N VAL A 199 -25.66 -17.82 22.40
CA VAL A 199 -24.94 -18.42 21.28
C VAL A 199 -23.55 -18.85 21.73
N ASP A 200 -23.14 -20.04 21.33
CA ASP A 200 -21.78 -20.53 21.57
C ASP A 200 -20.83 -20.00 20.49
N VAL A 201 -19.72 -19.43 20.94
CA VAL A 201 -18.65 -18.88 20.12
C VAL A 201 -17.39 -19.67 20.40
N THR A 202 -16.74 -20.16 19.34
CA THR A 202 -15.41 -20.77 19.41
C THR A 202 -14.44 -19.89 18.63
N VAL A 203 -13.34 -19.50 19.26
CA VAL A 203 -12.18 -18.88 18.61
C VAL A 203 -11.09 -19.93 18.54
N ALA A 204 -10.73 -20.34 17.34
CA ALA A 204 -9.68 -21.33 17.12
C ALA A 204 -8.89 -20.96 15.86
N GLN A 205 -7.74 -20.31 16.08
CA GLN A 205 -6.84 -19.89 15.01
C GLN A 205 -6.47 -21.05 14.09
N VAL A 206 -6.50 -20.80 12.78
CA VAL A 206 -6.05 -21.76 11.76
C VAL A 206 -4.83 -21.19 11.06
N PRO A 207 -3.71 -21.93 11.00
CA PRO A 207 -2.54 -21.50 10.26
C PRO A 207 -2.84 -21.23 8.79
N ARG A 208 -2.35 -20.10 8.28
CA ARG A 208 -2.44 -19.67 6.89
C ARG A 208 -1.09 -19.27 6.29
N GLY A 209 -0.07 -19.06 7.12
CA GLY A 209 1.29 -18.78 6.68
C GLY A 209 2.33 -19.13 7.73
N LEU A 210 3.60 -18.95 7.35
CA LEU A 210 4.76 -19.06 8.24
C LEU A 210 5.56 -17.77 8.12
N ALA A 211 5.59 -16.99 9.20
CA ALA A 211 6.38 -15.76 9.29
C ALA A 211 7.77 -16.10 9.84
N VAL A 212 8.81 -15.52 9.24
CA VAL A 212 10.21 -15.64 9.66
C VAL A 212 10.71 -14.25 10.08
N SER A 213 11.39 -14.15 11.21
CA SER A 213 11.93 -12.89 11.73
C SER A 213 13.40 -13.06 12.15
N PRO A 214 14.30 -12.12 11.82
CA PRO A 214 14.07 -10.98 10.91
C PRO A 214 13.80 -11.44 9.46
N GLU A 215 13.14 -10.59 8.66
CA GLU A 215 12.73 -10.89 7.28
C GLU A 215 13.91 -10.93 6.29
N PHE A 216 15.05 -10.35 6.69
CA PHE A 216 16.35 -10.46 6.02
C PHE A 216 17.47 -10.41 7.06
N VAL A 217 18.64 -10.93 6.70
CA VAL A 217 19.84 -10.87 7.53
C VAL A 217 21.02 -10.38 6.71
N VAL A 218 21.77 -9.43 7.25
CA VAL A 218 23.07 -9.01 6.73
C VAL A 218 24.16 -9.34 7.74
N LEU A 219 25.11 -10.17 7.33
CA LEU A 219 26.27 -10.59 8.10
C LEU A 219 27.51 -9.89 7.56
N GLN A 220 28.23 -9.18 8.43
CA GLN A 220 29.32 -8.25 8.06
C GLN A 220 30.68 -8.95 7.88
N SER A 221 30.78 -10.23 8.21
CA SER A 221 32.00 -11.01 8.09
C SER A 221 31.72 -12.51 8.14
N VAL A 222 32.64 -13.30 7.58
CA VAL A 222 32.66 -14.76 7.79
C VAL A 222 32.80 -15.05 9.30
N GLY A 223 31.96 -15.95 9.80
CA GLY A 223 31.85 -16.29 11.22
C GLY A 223 30.89 -15.41 12.03
N SER A 224 30.39 -14.29 11.49
CA SER A 224 29.31 -13.55 12.14
C SER A 224 27.99 -14.35 12.11
N ALA A 225 27.14 -14.13 13.11
CA ALA A 225 25.93 -14.90 13.32
C ALA A 225 24.71 -14.02 13.57
N ALA A 226 23.53 -14.53 13.21
CA ALA A 226 22.23 -13.92 13.51
C ALA A 226 21.22 -14.99 13.91
N GLN A 227 20.29 -14.63 14.79
CA GLN A 227 19.23 -15.54 15.24
C GLN A 227 17.96 -15.32 14.42
N LEU A 228 17.47 -16.37 13.78
CA LEU A 228 16.16 -16.40 13.16
C LEU A 228 15.12 -17.03 14.12
N THR A 229 13.89 -16.57 13.99
CA THR A 229 12.70 -17.16 14.62
C THR A 229 11.64 -17.36 13.57
N ALA A 230 10.76 -18.35 13.76
CA ALA A 230 9.65 -18.60 12.86
C ALA A 230 8.38 -18.89 13.66
N SER A 231 7.25 -18.37 13.20
CA SER A 231 5.94 -18.60 13.82
C SER A 231 4.87 -18.81 12.76
N LEU A 232 3.98 -19.78 12.98
CA LEU A 232 2.77 -19.90 12.16
C LEU A 232 1.89 -18.68 12.41
N VAL A 233 1.26 -18.18 11.37
CA VAL A 233 0.34 -17.04 11.45
C VAL A 233 -1.02 -17.39 10.87
N ASP A 234 -2.09 -16.78 11.40
CA ASP A 234 -3.43 -16.88 10.84
C ASP A 234 -3.63 -15.98 9.61
N SER A 235 -4.85 -15.93 9.04
CA SER A 235 -5.14 -15.12 7.84
C SER A 235 -4.98 -13.61 8.02
N LEU A 236 -4.93 -13.13 9.27
CA LEU A 236 -4.74 -11.72 9.60
C LEU A 236 -3.31 -11.44 10.09
N GLY A 237 -2.41 -12.43 10.02
CA GLY A 237 -1.00 -12.29 10.40
C GLY A 237 -0.73 -12.44 11.89
N SER A 238 -1.73 -12.77 12.72
CA SER A 238 -1.51 -12.95 14.16
C SER A 238 -0.77 -14.28 14.42
N PRO A 239 0.24 -14.28 15.30
CA PRO A 239 1.02 -15.48 15.59
C PRO A 239 0.17 -16.56 16.27
N ILE A 240 0.45 -17.82 15.95
CA ILE A 240 -0.15 -19.01 16.53
C ILE A 240 0.93 -19.68 17.38
N SER A 241 0.66 -19.87 18.68
CA SER A 241 1.59 -20.53 19.60
C SER A 241 1.73 -22.01 19.26
N ALA A 242 2.72 -22.34 18.42
CA ALA A 242 3.14 -23.70 18.10
C ALA A 242 4.65 -23.72 17.80
N GLU A 243 5.39 -24.61 18.45
CA GLU A 243 6.80 -24.86 18.11
C GLU A 243 6.89 -25.86 16.97
N VAL A 244 7.01 -25.40 15.72
CA VAL A 244 7.67 -26.24 14.71
C VAL A 244 8.15 -25.37 13.56
N ALA A 245 9.46 -25.23 13.42
CA ALA A 245 10.09 -24.86 12.16
C ALA A 245 11.33 -25.73 11.96
N GLN A 246 11.50 -26.29 10.78
CA GLN A 246 12.78 -26.85 10.35
C GLN A 246 13.50 -25.80 9.50
N TRP A 247 14.79 -25.65 9.75
CA TRP A 247 15.63 -24.70 9.03
C TRP A 247 16.50 -25.43 8.02
N ALA A 248 16.61 -24.87 6.82
CA ALA A 248 17.55 -25.31 5.80
C ALA A 248 18.16 -24.10 5.10
N SER A 249 19.47 -24.10 4.89
CA SER A 249 20.11 -23.12 4.00
C SER A 249 20.11 -23.67 2.58
N ALA A 250 19.75 -22.83 1.61
CA ALA A 250 19.85 -23.14 0.19
C ALA A 250 21.31 -23.32 -0.26
N ASP A 251 22.24 -22.63 0.41
CA ASP A 251 23.68 -22.76 0.21
C ASP A 251 24.42 -22.61 1.56
N PRO A 252 24.67 -23.74 2.26
CA PRO A 252 25.44 -23.75 3.50
C PRO A 252 26.91 -23.31 3.33
N GLY A 253 27.43 -23.27 2.11
CA GLY A 253 28.78 -22.76 1.82
C GLY A 253 28.88 -21.24 1.98
N ILE A 254 27.77 -20.52 1.80
CA ILE A 254 27.66 -19.07 2.04
C ILE A 254 27.23 -18.79 3.48
N ALA A 255 26.13 -19.41 3.93
CA ALA A 255 25.69 -19.30 5.32
C ALA A 255 25.00 -20.58 5.78
N GLY A 256 25.47 -21.15 6.89
CA GLY A 256 24.84 -22.30 7.54
C GLY A 256 23.74 -21.85 8.49
N VAL A 257 22.74 -22.71 8.74
CA VAL A 257 21.71 -22.47 9.76
C VAL A 257 21.59 -23.68 10.68
N SER A 258 21.51 -23.45 11.99
CA SER A 258 21.32 -24.49 13.00
C SER A 258 19.85 -24.89 13.14
N ALA A 259 19.58 -26.01 13.81
CA ALA A 259 18.21 -26.43 14.13
C ALA A 259 17.47 -25.42 15.03
N ALA A 260 18.19 -24.58 15.77
CA ALA A 260 17.63 -23.51 16.58
C ALA A 260 17.40 -22.21 15.79
N GLY A 261 17.73 -22.15 14.50
CA GLY A 261 17.60 -20.95 13.67
C GLY A 261 18.79 -19.98 13.74
N GLU A 262 19.90 -20.37 14.38
CA GLU A 262 21.12 -19.56 14.36
C GLU A 262 21.79 -19.69 13.00
N VAL A 263 21.91 -18.58 12.28
CA VAL A 263 22.58 -18.49 10.98
C VAL A 263 24.00 -18.01 11.18
N VAL A 264 24.98 -18.71 10.63
CA VAL A 264 26.40 -18.34 10.70
C VAL A 264 26.97 -18.20 9.29
N ALA A 265 27.63 -17.09 9.02
CA ALA A 265 28.31 -16.83 7.76
C ALA A 265 29.50 -17.77 7.56
N ALA A 266 29.57 -18.44 6.40
CA ALA A 266 30.64 -19.36 6.02
C ALA A 266 31.53 -18.80 4.89
N ALA A 267 30.94 -18.08 3.93
CA ALA A 267 31.67 -17.38 2.87
C ALA A 267 30.87 -16.15 2.40
N GLU A 268 31.55 -15.24 1.71
CA GLU A 268 30.91 -14.09 1.07
C GLU A 268 29.91 -14.56 0.01
N GLY A 269 28.77 -13.86 -0.08
CA GLY A 269 27.74 -14.18 -1.06
C GLY A 269 26.33 -13.88 -0.56
N VAL A 270 25.34 -14.32 -1.33
CA VAL A 270 23.94 -14.27 -0.96
C VAL A 270 23.39 -15.69 -1.00
N THR A 271 22.69 -16.08 0.06
CA THR A 271 21.93 -17.31 0.10
C THR A 271 20.55 -17.05 0.69
N ARG A 272 19.73 -18.10 0.77
CA ARG A 272 18.42 -18.05 1.41
C ARG A 272 18.35 -19.13 2.47
N VAL A 273 17.74 -18.81 3.59
CA VAL A 273 17.37 -19.80 4.60
C VAL A 273 15.86 -20.00 4.53
N VAL A 274 15.45 -21.26 4.51
CA VAL A 274 14.07 -21.70 4.41
C VAL A 274 13.65 -22.27 5.76
N ALA A 275 12.57 -21.73 6.31
CA ALA A 275 11.84 -22.32 7.42
C ALA A 275 10.68 -23.15 6.87
N THR A 276 10.46 -24.35 7.40
CA THR A 276 9.29 -25.18 7.06
C THR A 276 8.53 -25.60 8.32
N ALA A 277 7.20 -25.44 8.30
CA ALA A 277 6.31 -25.79 9.39
C ALA A 277 5.08 -26.50 8.79
N GLY A 278 5.07 -27.83 8.83
CA GLY A 278 4.05 -28.62 8.12
C GLY A 278 4.11 -28.37 6.61
N ASN A 279 3.03 -27.84 6.03
CA ASN A 279 2.94 -27.48 4.61
C ASN A 279 3.25 -25.99 4.32
N PHE A 280 3.64 -25.21 5.33
CA PHE A 280 3.98 -23.80 5.18
C PHE A 280 5.49 -23.62 5.06
N THR A 281 5.90 -22.68 4.21
CA THR A 281 7.30 -22.32 3.97
C THR A 281 7.48 -20.82 4.15
N GLY A 282 8.49 -20.42 4.91
CA GLY A 282 8.98 -19.05 5.02
C GLY A 282 10.41 -19.00 4.50
N VAL A 283 10.78 -17.90 3.86
CA VAL A 283 12.13 -17.74 3.26
C VAL A 283 12.70 -16.41 3.69
N VAL A 284 13.94 -16.43 4.17
CA VAL A 284 14.71 -15.24 4.54
C VAL A 284 15.97 -15.17 3.70
N ALA A 285 16.28 -14.00 3.16
CA ALA A 285 17.52 -13.76 2.43
C ALA A 285 18.67 -13.48 3.42
N ILE A 286 19.80 -14.15 3.21
CA ILE A 286 21.03 -13.96 3.98
C ILE A 286 22.08 -13.37 3.03
N SER A 287 22.58 -12.18 3.34
CA SER A 287 23.74 -11.61 2.66
C SER A 287 24.95 -11.62 3.58
N VAL A 288 26.05 -12.20 3.12
CA VAL A 288 27.34 -12.17 3.80
C VAL A 288 28.28 -11.28 3.01
N PHE A 289 28.78 -10.23 3.64
CA PHE A 289 29.74 -9.30 3.05
C PHE A 289 31.10 -9.44 3.72
N PRO A 290 32.21 -9.13 3.03
CA PRO A 290 33.46 -8.85 3.73
C PRO A 290 33.29 -7.60 4.60
N PRO A 291 34.09 -7.46 5.67
CA PRO A 291 34.26 -6.18 6.34
C PRO A 291 34.53 -5.07 5.32
N ASN A 292 34.09 -3.85 5.63
CA ASN A 292 34.34 -2.72 4.75
C ASN A 292 35.85 -2.54 4.53
N ASP A 293 36.29 -2.79 3.30
CA ASP A 293 37.61 -2.36 2.85
C ASP A 293 37.45 -1.03 2.11
N TRP A 294 37.43 0.05 2.89
CA TRP A 294 37.41 1.41 2.34
C TRP A 294 38.66 1.72 1.50
N GLY A 295 39.75 0.97 1.64
CA GLY A 295 40.95 1.12 0.80
C GLY A 295 40.78 0.57 -0.61
N ALA A 296 39.81 -0.33 -0.83
CA ALA A 296 39.46 -0.89 -2.12
C ALA A 296 38.33 -0.13 -2.84
N VAL A 297 37.71 0.85 -2.17
CA VAL A 297 36.66 1.68 -2.77
C VAL A 297 37.28 2.64 -3.80
N GLU A 298 36.85 2.53 -5.04
CA GLU A 298 37.26 3.46 -6.10
C GLU A 298 36.76 4.88 -5.81
N GLU A 299 37.52 5.87 -6.28
CA GLU A 299 37.12 7.27 -6.21
C GLU A 299 35.84 7.55 -7.01
N TRP A 300 35.02 8.50 -6.56
CA TRP A 300 33.85 8.97 -7.28
C TRP A 300 34.30 9.89 -8.43
N SER A 301 34.93 9.31 -9.45
CA SER A 301 35.78 10.02 -10.41
C SER A 301 35.02 10.69 -11.57
N THR A 302 33.77 10.29 -11.82
CA THR A 302 32.97 10.75 -12.97
C THR A 302 31.46 10.71 -12.66
N TYR A 303 30.62 10.88 -13.68
CA TYR A 303 29.17 10.77 -13.60
C TYR A 303 28.75 9.44 -12.96
N GLN A 304 27.87 9.48 -11.96
CA GLN A 304 27.47 8.32 -11.14
C GLN A 304 28.64 7.52 -10.54
N GLY A 305 29.78 8.18 -10.32
CA GLY A 305 30.89 7.70 -9.51
C GLY A 305 31.93 6.89 -10.25
N ASN A 306 31.55 6.10 -11.27
CA ASN A 306 32.49 5.24 -11.99
C ASN A 306 32.20 5.22 -13.49
N PRO A 307 33.17 4.77 -14.32
CA PRO A 307 33.02 4.74 -15.78
C PRO A 307 31.83 3.91 -16.31
N ALA A 308 31.34 2.96 -15.53
CA ALA A 308 30.17 2.15 -15.89
C ALA A 308 28.82 2.79 -15.47
N HIS A 309 28.87 3.93 -14.77
CA HIS A 309 27.74 4.71 -14.26
C HIS A 309 26.83 3.97 -13.28
N THR A 310 27.33 2.97 -12.55
CA THR A 310 26.47 2.14 -11.71
C THR A 310 25.91 2.88 -10.50
N GLY A 311 26.54 3.97 -10.04
CA GLY A 311 26.20 4.62 -8.77
C GLY A 311 26.46 3.73 -7.55
N TYR A 312 27.17 2.61 -7.73
CA TYR A 312 27.42 1.61 -6.69
C TYR A 312 28.74 1.85 -5.98
N VAL A 313 28.70 1.83 -4.64
CA VAL A 313 29.87 1.83 -3.76
C VAL A 313 29.83 0.56 -2.91
N PRO A 314 30.80 -0.35 -3.04
CA PRO A 314 30.73 -1.69 -2.44
C PRO A 314 31.09 -1.68 -0.94
N VAL A 315 30.34 -0.93 -0.13
CA VAL A 315 30.48 -0.82 1.33
C VAL A 315 29.16 -1.13 2.01
N THR A 316 29.21 -1.55 3.27
CA THR A 316 28.05 -1.72 4.14
C THR A 316 28.05 -0.60 5.17
N LEU A 317 26.98 0.15 5.32
CA LEU A 317 26.94 1.33 6.18
C LEU A 317 26.06 1.08 7.41
N ASP A 318 26.49 1.59 8.57
CA ASP A 318 25.64 1.68 9.76
C ASP A 318 25.12 3.11 9.90
N VAL A 319 23.80 3.25 9.91
CA VAL A 319 23.15 4.57 10.05
C VAL A 319 23.44 5.22 11.40
N ALA A 320 23.85 4.45 12.41
CA ALA A 320 24.29 4.97 13.70
C ALA A 320 25.56 5.82 13.60
N ASP A 321 26.39 5.59 12.58
CA ASP A 321 27.62 6.35 12.35
C ASP A 321 27.34 7.68 11.61
N PHE A 322 26.10 7.90 11.15
CA PHE A 322 25.78 9.02 10.27
C PHE A 322 25.75 10.34 11.01
N SER A 323 26.56 11.30 10.56
CA SER A 323 26.60 12.64 11.15
C SER A 323 26.96 13.70 10.12
N GLU A 324 26.39 14.90 10.25
CA GLU A 324 26.81 16.04 9.41
C GLU A 324 28.23 16.43 9.80
N ALA A 325 29.19 16.26 8.88
CA ALA A 325 30.58 16.59 9.11
C ALA A 325 30.83 18.08 8.94
N TRP A 326 30.26 18.67 7.89
CA TRP A 326 30.39 20.10 7.57
C TRP A 326 29.40 20.53 6.48
N ILE A 327 29.22 21.85 6.38
CA ILE A 327 28.51 22.54 5.29
C ILE A 327 29.39 23.68 4.80
N SER A 328 29.50 23.81 3.48
CA SER A 328 30.38 24.78 2.87
C SER A 328 29.67 25.57 1.79
N ALA A 329 29.74 26.90 1.90
CA ALA A 329 29.35 27.80 0.82
C ALA A 329 30.51 27.89 -0.17
N VAL A 330 30.39 27.22 -1.31
CA VAL A 330 31.53 27.01 -2.22
C VAL A 330 31.70 28.16 -3.22
N ALA A 331 30.61 28.71 -3.74
CA ALA A 331 30.65 29.75 -4.76
C ALA A 331 29.35 30.60 -4.78
N GLY A 332 29.03 31.21 -3.64
CA GLY A 332 27.82 32.04 -3.49
C GLY A 332 26.55 31.19 -3.49
N THR A 333 25.50 31.64 -4.18
CA THR A 333 24.19 30.98 -4.26
C THR A 333 23.96 30.19 -5.54
N ALA A 334 24.97 30.12 -6.43
CA ALA A 334 24.86 29.40 -7.69
C ALA A 334 24.69 27.90 -7.43
N ALA A 335 23.79 27.25 -8.18
CA ALA A 335 23.61 25.80 -8.08
C ALA A 335 24.92 25.06 -8.38
N LEU A 336 25.18 23.99 -7.63
CA LEU A 336 26.38 23.18 -7.79
C LEU A 336 26.13 22.01 -8.76
N SER A 337 27.13 21.66 -9.56
CA SER A 337 27.14 20.45 -10.37
C SER A 337 27.38 19.20 -9.51
N PRO A 338 27.15 17.97 -10.04
CA PRO A 338 27.63 16.75 -9.39
C PRO A 338 29.11 16.88 -8.99
N VAL A 339 29.43 16.44 -7.78
CA VAL A 339 30.82 16.44 -7.30
C VAL A 339 31.55 15.19 -7.76
N VAL A 340 32.87 15.30 -7.84
CA VAL A 340 33.79 14.18 -8.01
C VAL A 340 34.87 14.22 -6.94
N THR A 341 35.43 13.05 -6.59
CA THR A 341 36.45 12.92 -5.55
C THR A 341 37.77 12.42 -6.12
N ASP A 342 38.86 12.86 -5.48
CA ASP A 342 40.20 12.32 -5.68
C ASP A 342 40.99 12.47 -4.37
N GLY A 343 40.94 11.44 -3.52
CA GLY A 343 41.44 11.48 -2.15
C GLY A 343 40.69 12.50 -1.29
N ASP A 344 41.41 13.50 -0.78
CA ASP A 344 40.81 14.59 0.02
C ASP A 344 40.26 15.74 -0.83
N ALA A 345 40.40 15.70 -2.15
CA ALA A 345 39.85 16.73 -3.03
C ALA A 345 38.41 16.39 -3.42
N VAL A 346 37.49 17.34 -3.23
CA VAL A 346 36.13 17.31 -3.76
C VAL A 346 35.99 18.42 -4.78
N ALA A 347 35.96 18.06 -6.06
CA ALA A 347 35.90 18.99 -7.17
C ALA A 347 34.46 19.15 -7.68
N LEU A 348 34.09 20.39 -7.98
CA LEU A 348 32.79 20.73 -8.52
C LEU A 348 32.85 22.00 -9.36
N THR A 349 31.76 22.27 -10.08
CA THR A 349 31.56 23.52 -10.80
C THR A 349 30.25 24.18 -10.40
N THR A 350 30.15 25.50 -10.54
CA THR A 350 28.82 26.14 -10.51
C THR A 350 28.10 25.91 -11.83
N THR A 351 26.78 25.78 -11.78
CA THR A 351 25.95 25.78 -12.98
C THR A 351 25.53 27.21 -13.26
N SER A 352 25.97 27.78 -14.38
CA SER A 352 25.50 29.07 -14.86
C SER A 352 25.21 29.02 -16.36
N TYR A 353 24.26 29.84 -16.82
CA TYR A 353 23.98 30.04 -18.24
C TYR A 353 24.46 31.43 -18.63
N LEU A 354 25.52 31.50 -19.45
CA LEU A 354 26.13 32.77 -19.90
C LEU A 354 26.58 33.69 -18.75
N GLY A 355 27.19 33.12 -17.71
CA GLY A 355 27.72 33.86 -16.55
C GLY A 355 29.10 33.38 -16.10
N GLU A 356 29.67 34.06 -15.10
CA GLU A 356 30.90 33.62 -14.45
C GLU A 356 30.68 32.24 -13.82
N THR A 357 31.37 31.24 -14.36
CA THR A 357 31.32 29.88 -13.84
C THR A 357 32.59 29.61 -13.05
N VAL A 358 32.47 28.96 -11.91
CA VAL A 358 33.61 28.72 -11.02
C VAL A 358 33.87 27.23 -10.96
N VAL A 359 35.14 26.85 -11.06
CA VAL A 359 35.64 25.56 -10.61
C VAL A 359 36.10 25.73 -9.19
N ALA A 360 35.71 24.80 -8.32
CA ALA A 360 36.12 24.83 -6.93
C ALA A 360 36.61 23.45 -6.49
N VAL A 361 37.60 23.46 -5.60
CA VAL A 361 37.99 22.28 -4.84
C VAL A 361 37.79 22.54 -3.37
N VAL A 362 37.12 21.60 -2.72
CA VAL A 362 36.86 21.59 -1.28
C VAL A 362 37.64 20.43 -0.67
N SER A 363 38.18 20.61 0.54
CA SER A 363 38.73 19.50 1.32
C SER A 363 37.60 18.62 1.82
N ALA A 364 37.63 17.33 1.51
CA ALA A 364 36.67 16.36 2.03
C ALA A 364 36.73 16.30 3.57
N THR A 365 37.92 16.35 4.15
CA THR A 365 38.15 16.25 5.59
C THR A 365 37.56 17.43 6.36
N THR A 366 37.76 18.65 5.89
CA THR A 366 37.43 19.87 6.65
C THR A 366 36.24 20.65 6.11
N GLY A 367 35.80 20.39 4.88
CA GLY A 367 34.83 21.22 4.17
C GLY A 367 35.39 22.56 3.71
N THR A 368 36.66 22.89 3.95
CA THR A 368 37.18 24.21 3.56
C THR A 368 37.43 24.26 2.07
N VAL A 369 37.02 25.35 1.41
CA VAL A 369 37.37 25.64 0.02
C VAL A 369 38.89 25.83 -0.07
N ARG A 370 39.57 24.94 -0.80
CA ARG A 370 41.02 24.99 -0.99
C ARG A 370 41.40 26.07 -2.00
N TRP A 371 40.68 26.10 -3.11
CA TRP A 371 40.82 27.12 -4.14
C TRP A 371 39.55 27.19 -4.99
N THR A 372 39.33 28.36 -5.58
CA THR A 372 38.35 28.58 -6.63
C THR A 372 39.03 29.21 -7.83
N ARG A 373 38.54 28.88 -9.02
CA ARG A 373 39.04 29.45 -10.27
C ARG A 373 37.84 29.86 -11.14
N PRO A 374 37.66 31.16 -11.43
CA PRO A 374 36.69 31.58 -12.40
C PRO A 374 37.12 31.09 -13.79
N LEU A 375 36.16 30.55 -14.53
CA LEU A 375 36.29 30.23 -15.94
C LEU A 375 35.69 31.37 -16.75
N VAL A 376 36.51 31.93 -17.64
CA VAL A 376 36.09 32.94 -18.61
C VAL A 376 35.71 32.26 -19.92
N GLU A 377 34.92 32.96 -20.75
CA GLU A 377 34.49 32.47 -22.05
C GLU A 377 33.82 31.09 -21.92
N VAL A 378 32.72 31.06 -21.17
CA VAL A 378 31.94 29.84 -20.90
C VAL A 378 30.52 30.04 -21.40
N GLY A 379 30.19 29.35 -22.49
CA GLY A 379 28.84 29.25 -23.02
C GLY A 379 28.12 28.02 -22.48
N ARG A 380 28.85 26.92 -22.38
CA ARG A 380 28.45 25.67 -21.72
C ARG A 380 29.64 25.11 -20.94
N LEU A 381 29.37 24.53 -19.77
CA LEU A 381 30.35 23.81 -18.98
C LEU A 381 29.75 22.47 -18.57
N ARG A 382 30.53 21.41 -18.75
CA ARG A 382 30.15 20.08 -18.25
C ARG A 382 30.57 19.92 -16.78
N PRO A 383 29.86 19.10 -16.00
CA PRO A 383 30.36 18.70 -14.68
C PRO A 383 31.77 18.11 -14.76
N PRO A 384 32.60 18.28 -13.71
CA PRO A 384 33.97 17.78 -13.72
C PRO A 384 34.04 16.25 -13.66
N ALA A 385 35.19 15.74 -14.09
CA ALA A 385 35.71 14.44 -13.70
C ALA A 385 37.03 14.62 -12.95
N ALA A 386 37.47 13.65 -12.15
CA ALA A 386 38.73 13.74 -11.43
C ALA A 386 39.44 12.39 -11.36
N ARG A 387 40.77 12.40 -11.54
CA ARG A 387 41.62 11.23 -11.37
C ARG A 387 43.09 11.65 -11.28
N ALA A 388 43.87 10.92 -10.48
CA ALA A 388 45.33 11.00 -10.48
C ALA A 388 45.88 12.43 -10.26
N GLY A 389 45.28 13.17 -9.32
CA GLY A 389 45.65 14.52 -8.96
C GLY A 389 45.12 15.61 -9.91
N SER A 390 44.26 15.25 -10.86
CA SER A 390 43.76 16.17 -11.89
C SER A 390 42.24 16.18 -11.96
N ILE A 391 41.68 17.37 -12.24
CA ILE A 391 40.29 17.61 -12.57
C ILE A 391 40.22 17.84 -14.07
N PHE A 392 39.35 17.11 -14.75
CA PHE A 392 39.10 17.23 -16.18
C PHE A 392 37.79 17.96 -16.40
N LEU A 393 37.86 19.02 -17.19
CA LEU A 393 36.74 19.90 -17.49
C LEU A 393 36.65 20.09 -18.99
N SER A 394 35.43 20.17 -19.49
CA SER A 394 35.20 20.62 -20.85
C SER A 394 34.22 21.78 -20.89
N LYS A 395 34.61 22.85 -21.58
CA LYS A 395 33.77 24.02 -21.82
C LYS A 395 33.68 24.32 -23.31
N GLU A 396 32.63 25.03 -23.68
CA GLU A 396 32.40 25.53 -25.02
C GLU A 396 32.18 27.05 -25.02
N TRP A 397 32.70 27.73 -26.04
CA TRP A 397 32.49 29.16 -26.31
C TRP A 397 32.52 29.46 -27.80
N TYR A 398 31.41 29.96 -28.35
CA TYR A 398 31.31 30.46 -29.74
C TYR A 398 32.03 29.59 -30.79
N GLY A 399 31.75 28.28 -30.77
CA GLY A 399 32.27 27.33 -31.76
C GLY A 399 33.67 26.78 -31.44
N THR A 400 34.25 27.12 -30.29
CA THR A 400 35.47 26.49 -29.78
C THR A 400 35.16 25.69 -28.52
N SER A 401 35.44 24.38 -28.54
CA SER A 401 35.35 23.52 -27.37
C SER A 401 36.74 23.16 -26.87
N THR A 402 36.88 23.12 -25.55
CA THR A 402 38.16 22.90 -24.87
C THR A 402 38.00 21.82 -23.82
N LEU A 403 38.88 20.83 -23.84
CA LEU A 403 39.13 19.92 -22.72
C LEU A 403 40.37 20.43 -21.99
N MET A 404 40.31 20.54 -20.67
CA MET A 404 41.42 21.00 -19.86
C MET A 404 41.58 20.14 -18.61
N ALA A 405 42.83 19.97 -18.19
CA ALA A 405 43.19 19.42 -16.90
C ALA A 405 43.63 20.54 -15.94
N LEU A 406 43.14 20.49 -14.71
CA LEU A 406 43.57 21.37 -13.62
C LEU A 406 44.02 20.51 -12.43
N SER A 407 45.14 20.86 -11.79
CA SER A 407 45.60 20.23 -10.55
C SER A 407 44.55 20.32 -9.45
N VAL A 408 44.21 19.20 -8.79
CA VAL A 408 43.30 19.21 -7.62
C VAL A 408 43.88 19.99 -6.44
N THR A 409 45.21 20.15 -6.38
CA THR A 409 45.91 20.76 -5.25
C THR A 409 45.81 22.28 -5.26
N ASP A 410 46.02 22.90 -6.43
CA ASP A 410 46.22 24.35 -6.54
C ASP A 410 45.59 24.98 -7.80
N GLY A 411 44.89 24.18 -8.63
CA GLY A 411 44.24 24.67 -9.84
C GLY A 411 45.19 25.08 -10.96
N THR A 412 46.48 24.72 -10.86
CA THR A 412 47.46 24.92 -11.93
C THR A 412 47.01 24.14 -13.18
N PRO A 413 47.07 24.76 -14.37
CA PRO A 413 46.67 24.08 -15.60
C PRO A 413 47.69 23.01 -15.99
N GLY A 414 47.19 21.83 -16.34
CA GLY A 414 47.93 20.78 -17.04
C GLY A 414 47.88 21.02 -18.54
N PHE A 415 47.19 20.15 -19.27
CA PHE A 415 46.94 20.33 -20.70
C PHE A 415 45.67 21.14 -20.99
N VAL A 416 45.61 21.69 -22.20
CA VAL A 416 44.40 22.26 -22.81
C VAL A 416 44.34 21.81 -24.26
N THR A 417 43.27 21.13 -24.65
CA THR A 417 43.06 20.59 -25.99
C THR A 417 41.80 21.17 -26.58
N ASN A 418 41.93 21.84 -27.73
CA ASN A 418 40.78 22.30 -28.51
C ASN A 418 40.21 21.16 -29.34
N TYR A 419 38.89 21.09 -29.45
CA TYR A 419 38.19 20.14 -30.30
C TYR A 419 36.89 20.75 -30.83
N GLU A 420 36.29 20.14 -31.85
CA GLU A 420 35.02 20.58 -32.40
C GLU A 420 33.85 20.02 -31.59
N ASP A 421 32.85 20.84 -31.27
CA ASP A 421 31.60 20.38 -30.65
C ASP A 421 30.48 21.32 -31.09
N SER A 422 29.24 20.89 -30.89
CA SER A 422 28.09 21.75 -31.11
C SER A 422 27.29 21.90 -29.83
N TRP A 423 27.23 23.13 -29.30
CA TRP A 423 26.32 23.81 -28.35
C TRP A 423 25.32 23.01 -27.48
N LEU A 424 25.61 21.76 -27.15
CA LEU A 424 24.76 20.86 -26.35
C LEU A 424 25.34 20.67 -24.94
N ARG A 425 24.45 20.43 -23.98
CA ARG A 425 24.83 20.02 -22.63
C ARG A 425 25.10 18.53 -22.59
N TYR A 426 26.16 18.10 -21.93
CA TYR A 426 26.48 16.69 -21.70
C TYR A 426 26.83 16.47 -20.24
N HIS A 427 26.81 15.20 -19.81
CA HIS A 427 27.31 14.83 -18.50
C HIS A 427 28.85 14.88 -18.44
N ALA A 428 29.41 14.54 -17.27
CA ALA A 428 30.84 14.61 -17.02
C ALA A 428 31.65 13.79 -18.05
N PRO A 429 32.91 14.20 -18.34
CA PRO A 429 33.86 13.34 -19.02
C PRO A 429 34.00 12.01 -18.29
N VAL A 430 34.14 10.91 -19.01
CA VAL A 430 34.31 9.58 -18.40
C VAL A 430 35.79 9.25 -18.33
N VAL A 431 36.32 9.12 -17.11
CA VAL A 431 37.76 8.95 -16.86
C VAL A 431 38.07 7.54 -16.40
N THR A 432 38.89 6.85 -17.20
CA THR A 432 39.40 5.51 -16.90
C THR A 432 40.84 5.60 -16.41
N ALA A 433 41.51 4.45 -16.20
CA ALA A 433 42.90 4.42 -15.76
C ALA A 433 43.87 5.02 -16.78
N ASP A 434 43.48 5.04 -18.05
CA ASP A 434 44.36 5.33 -19.18
C ASP A 434 43.83 6.44 -20.11
N ALA A 435 42.53 6.76 -20.06
CA ALA A 435 41.93 7.68 -21.02
C ALA A 435 40.73 8.48 -20.50
N ILE A 436 40.41 9.55 -21.24
CA ILE A 436 39.23 10.40 -21.06
C ILE A 436 38.31 10.19 -22.25
N TYR A 437 37.04 9.88 -22.00
CA TYR A 437 36.01 9.73 -23.01
C TYR A 437 35.01 10.88 -22.91
N LEU A 438 34.68 11.48 -24.05
CA LEU A 438 33.77 12.61 -24.15
C LEU A 438 32.72 12.34 -25.22
N ALA A 439 31.44 12.36 -24.82
CA ALA A 439 30.36 12.59 -25.77
C ALA A 439 30.50 13.98 -26.41
N GLY A 440 29.98 14.16 -27.60
CA GLY A 440 29.96 15.44 -28.28
C GLY A 440 29.13 15.33 -29.54
N ARG A 441 29.15 16.39 -30.32
CA ARG A 441 28.47 16.40 -31.62
C ARG A 441 29.30 17.15 -32.65
N GLU A 442 29.44 16.55 -33.81
CA GLU A 442 30.21 17.08 -34.93
C GLU A 442 29.40 16.86 -36.21
N ASN A 443 29.30 17.87 -37.08
CA ASN A 443 28.52 17.78 -38.31
C ASN A 443 27.08 17.26 -38.14
N TRP A 444 26.43 17.65 -37.04
CA TRP A 444 25.08 17.23 -36.65
C TRP A 444 24.95 15.77 -36.19
N GLU A 445 26.04 15.02 -36.04
CA GLU A 445 26.04 13.64 -35.57
C GLU A 445 26.64 13.52 -34.17
N ASP A 446 26.04 12.67 -33.33
CA ASP A 446 26.61 12.36 -32.02
C ASP A 446 27.94 11.62 -32.20
N VAL A 447 28.97 12.05 -31.46
CA VAL A 447 30.32 11.48 -31.49
C VAL A 447 30.81 11.12 -30.10
N ILE A 448 31.68 10.12 -30.03
CA ILE A 448 32.55 9.85 -28.88
C ILE A 448 33.98 10.18 -29.26
N ARG A 449 34.69 10.80 -28.32
CA ARG A 449 36.11 11.09 -28.44
C ARG A 449 36.87 10.43 -27.30
N ARG A 450 38.06 9.93 -27.62
CA ARG A 450 39.04 9.48 -26.62
C ARG A 450 40.25 10.40 -26.63
N PHE A 451 40.66 10.82 -25.45
CA PHE A 451 41.86 11.59 -25.22
C PHE A 451 42.81 10.82 -24.30
N ASP A 452 44.11 10.99 -24.52
CA ASP A 452 45.13 10.52 -23.60
C ASP A 452 44.95 11.20 -22.23
N LEU A 453 44.98 10.42 -21.15
CA LEU A 453 44.75 10.94 -19.80
C LEU A 453 45.82 11.95 -19.35
N ALA A 454 47.07 11.74 -19.74
CA ALA A 454 48.20 12.52 -19.26
C ALA A 454 48.47 13.75 -20.13
N THR A 455 48.43 13.59 -21.46
CA THR A 455 48.76 14.66 -22.41
C THR A 455 47.54 15.43 -22.90
N GLY A 456 46.34 14.84 -22.80
CA GLY A 456 45.13 15.38 -23.37
C GLY A 456 45.07 15.31 -24.89
N GLU A 457 45.98 14.57 -25.53
CA GLU A 457 46.00 14.41 -26.98
C GLU A 457 44.76 13.65 -27.45
N LEU A 458 44.05 14.18 -28.45
CA LEU A 458 42.93 13.50 -29.09
C LEU A 458 43.45 12.27 -29.85
N GLN A 459 42.99 11.09 -29.48
CA GLN A 459 43.45 9.83 -30.07
C GLN A 459 42.50 9.32 -31.16
N TRP A 460 41.19 9.41 -30.93
CA TRP A 460 40.19 9.10 -31.95
C TRP A 460 38.86 9.82 -31.69
N THR A 461 38.09 9.94 -32.76
CA THR A 461 36.69 10.39 -32.78
C THR A 461 35.88 9.38 -33.58
N THR A 462 34.80 8.86 -33.01
CA THR A 462 33.89 7.91 -33.67
C THR A 462 32.46 8.43 -33.61
N VAL A 463 31.71 8.29 -34.71
CA VAL A 463 30.27 8.51 -34.78
C VAL A 463 29.55 7.18 -34.45
N PRO A 464 29.08 6.94 -33.20
CA PRO A 464 28.34 5.73 -32.83
C PRO A 464 27.02 5.58 -33.60
N HIS A 465 26.30 6.68 -33.79
CA HIS A 465 24.92 6.67 -34.24
C HIS A 465 24.79 7.56 -35.48
N ALA A 466 25.16 7.02 -36.63
CA ALA A 466 25.07 7.75 -37.91
C ALA A 466 23.63 8.26 -38.15
N GLY A 467 23.51 9.55 -38.46
CA GLY A 467 22.22 10.21 -38.64
C GLY A 467 21.39 10.40 -37.35
N SER A 468 21.95 10.21 -36.15
CA SER A 468 21.23 10.51 -34.91
C SER A 468 20.88 12.00 -34.79
N GLU A 469 19.78 12.28 -34.09
CA GLU A 469 19.45 13.64 -33.70
C GLU A 469 20.06 13.91 -32.33
N GLY A 470 20.95 14.90 -32.29
CA GLY A 470 21.69 15.19 -31.06
C GLY A 470 20.76 15.59 -29.93
N TRP A 471 21.05 15.01 -28.77
CA TRP A 471 20.32 15.16 -27.53
C TRP A 471 21.26 15.68 -26.44
N GLU A 472 20.70 16.39 -25.46
CA GLU A 472 21.46 16.87 -24.31
C GLU A 472 21.47 15.83 -23.17
N PHE A 473 22.39 16.00 -22.23
CA PHE A 473 22.49 15.27 -20.96
C PHE A 473 22.78 13.77 -21.12
N TRP A 474 23.78 13.44 -21.93
CA TRP A 474 24.31 12.08 -22.02
C TRP A 474 25.83 12.02 -22.02
N THR A 475 26.39 10.86 -21.70
CA THR A 475 27.82 10.51 -21.77
C THR A 475 27.94 8.98 -21.94
N PRO A 476 28.96 8.41 -22.62
CA PRO A 476 29.05 6.97 -22.84
C PRO A 476 29.38 6.21 -21.55
N ALA A 477 28.99 4.96 -21.40
CA ALA A 477 29.54 4.11 -20.34
C ALA A 477 30.82 3.42 -20.84
N VAL A 478 31.81 3.24 -19.98
CA VAL A 478 33.06 2.55 -20.30
C VAL A 478 33.30 1.44 -19.28
N ALA A 479 33.36 0.20 -19.75
CA ALA A 479 33.53 -0.97 -18.88
C ALA A 479 34.20 -2.11 -19.63
N ALA A 480 35.10 -2.84 -18.95
CA ALA A 480 35.78 -4.03 -19.49
C ALA A 480 36.42 -3.81 -20.87
N GLY A 481 37.09 -2.68 -21.08
CA GLY A 481 37.77 -2.34 -22.35
C GLY A 481 36.83 -1.98 -23.49
N ARG A 482 35.55 -1.67 -23.21
CA ARG A 482 34.55 -1.28 -24.19
C ARG A 482 33.90 0.04 -23.84
N VAL A 483 33.47 0.76 -24.87
CA VAL A 483 32.63 1.95 -24.77
C VAL A 483 31.23 1.56 -25.22
N TYR A 484 30.22 1.96 -24.46
CA TYR A 484 28.83 1.68 -24.72
C TYR A 484 28.05 2.98 -24.88
N THR A 485 27.27 3.07 -25.94
CA THR A 485 26.36 4.18 -26.21
C THR A 485 24.98 3.67 -26.54
N TYR A 486 23.99 4.55 -26.42
CA TYR A 486 22.63 4.25 -26.83
C TYR A 486 22.01 5.48 -27.50
N SER A 487 21.30 5.24 -28.60
CA SER A 487 20.41 6.23 -29.20
C SER A 487 19.09 5.60 -29.59
N GLY A 488 18.00 6.26 -29.21
CA GLY A 488 16.65 5.90 -29.64
C GLY A 488 16.32 6.34 -31.06
N SER A 489 17.15 7.21 -31.65
CA SER A 489 16.95 7.74 -33.00
C SER A 489 17.02 6.62 -34.04
N TYR A 490 16.01 6.59 -34.92
CA TYR A 490 15.94 5.73 -36.11
C TYR A 490 16.15 4.23 -35.84
N GLY A 491 15.85 3.78 -34.61
CA GLY A 491 16.02 2.38 -34.21
C GLY A 491 17.47 1.92 -34.08
N THR A 492 18.43 2.84 -33.95
CA THR A 492 19.87 2.53 -33.85
C THR A 492 20.21 1.71 -32.61
N GLY A 493 19.60 2.02 -31.46
CA GLY A 493 19.72 1.25 -30.23
C GLY A 493 21.09 1.35 -29.58
N ALA A 494 21.58 0.23 -29.04
CA ALA A 494 22.85 0.15 -28.34
C ALA A 494 24.02 -0.08 -29.31
N ILE A 495 25.13 0.62 -29.08
CA ILE A 495 26.40 0.43 -29.81
C ILE A 495 27.48 0.05 -28.81
N VAL A 496 28.30 -0.93 -29.17
CA VAL A 496 29.46 -1.37 -28.41
C VAL A 496 30.70 -1.09 -29.24
N MET A 497 31.69 -0.41 -28.66
CA MET A 497 32.95 -0.08 -29.32
C MET A 497 34.14 -0.59 -28.53
N ASP A 498 35.26 -0.81 -29.23
CA ASP A 498 36.55 -1.02 -28.60
C ASP A 498 37.03 0.29 -27.96
N ALA A 499 37.38 0.25 -26.68
CA ALA A 499 37.75 1.46 -25.95
C ALA A 499 39.11 2.03 -26.35
N VAL A 500 39.98 1.25 -27.01
CA VAL A 500 41.33 1.67 -27.40
C VAL A 500 41.33 2.17 -28.84
N SER A 501 40.78 1.40 -29.78
CA SER A 501 40.77 1.79 -31.21
C SER A 501 39.62 2.71 -31.59
N GLY A 502 38.51 2.68 -30.85
CA GLY A 502 37.28 3.40 -31.19
C GLY A 502 36.43 2.70 -32.26
N ASP A 503 36.80 1.49 -32.67
CA ASP A 503 36.07 0.71 -33.66
C ASP A 503 34.72 0.25 -33.10
N VAL A 504 33.66 0.32 -33.92
CA VAL A 504 32.36 -0.29 -33.60
C VAL A 504 32.49 -1.81 -33.68
N LEU A 505 32.23 -2.48 -32.57
CA LEU A 505 32.29 -3.93 -32.43
C LEU A 505 30.93 -4.59 -32.65
N ASP A 506 29.87 -3.97 -32.15
CA ASP A 506 28.51 -4.52 -32.22
C ASP A 506 27.44 -3.42 -32.18
N GLN A 507 26.27 -3.76 -32.71
CA GLN A 507 25.07 -2.94 -32.68
C GLN A 507 23.84 -3.79 -32.36
N ILE A 508 23.09 -3.39 -31.35
CA ILE A 508 21.81 -4.00 -31.00
C ILE A 508 20.71 -2.99 -31.28
N GLY A 509 20.04 -3.16 -32.41
CA GLY A 509 18.98 -2.26 -32.87
C GLY A 509 17.79 -2.21 -31.92
N ASP A 510 17.18 -1.03 -31.83
CA ASP A 510 16.02 -0.79 -30.98
C ASP A 510 14.85 -0.11 -31.71
N PRO A 511 14.18 -0.83 -32.63
CA PRO A 511 13.15 -0.24 -33.49
C PRO A 511 11.87 0.18 -32.73
N ALA A 512 11.72 -0.23 -31.48
CA ALA A 512 10.57 0.09 -30.64
C ALA A 512 10.86 1.21 -29.63
N SER A 513 12.03 1.87 -29.72
CA SER A 513 12.34 3.04 -28.90
C SER A 513 11.31 4.14 -29.09
N SER A 514 10.77 4.64 -27.97
CA SER A 514 9.94 5.86 -27.94
C SER A 514 10.77 7.13 -27.77
N VAL A 515 12.06 6.98 -27.46
CA VAL A 515 12.97 8.10 -27.20
C VAL A 515 13.55 8.60 -28.52
N PHE A 516 13.58 9.92 -28.67
CA PHE A 516 14.32 10.61 -29.71
C PHE A 516 15.68 11.00 -29.14
N GLY A 517 16.78 10.56 -29.76
CA GLY A 517 18.14 10.94 -29.37
C GLY A 517 18.83 10.00 -28.39
N SER A 518 19.97 10.46 -27.89
CA SER A 518 20.93 9.69 -27.09
C SER A 518 20.69 9.83 -25.58
N LEU A 519 20.87 8.74 -24.84
CA LEU A 519 20.68 8.68 -23.39
C LEU A 519 21.92 8.10 -22.71
N THR A 520 22.13 8.44 -21.44
CA THR A 520 23.24 7.89 -20.64
C THR A 520 22.98 6.41 -20.37
N PRO A 521 23.83 5.51 -20.86
CA PRO A 521 23.71 4.11 -20.51
C PRO A 521 24.43 3.81 -19.19
N VAL A 522 24.01 2.71 -18.56
CA VAL A 522 24.64 2.10 -17.38
C VAL A 522 25.06 0.70 -17.73
N VAL A 523 26.30 0.32 -17.44
CA VAL A 523 26.75 -1.08 -17.55
C VAL A 523 26.73 -1.69 -16.17
N THR A 524 25.85 -2.66 -15.96
CA THR A 524 25.70 -3.36 -14.68
C THR A 524 26.87 -4.30 -14.40
N ASP A 525 26.98 -4.77 -13.16
CA ASP A 525 27.96 -5.78 -12.77
C ASP A 525 27.70 -7.16 -13.42
N GLY A 526 26.44 -7.49 -13.70
CA GLY A 526 26.07 -8.65 -14.50
C GLY A 526 26.28 -8.47 -16.02
N GLY A 527 26.77 -7.31 -16.47
CA GLY A 527 27.14 -7.05 -17.86
C GLY A 527 25.98 -6.66 -18.78
N ARG A 528 24.82 -6.29 -18.23
CA ARG A 528 23.73 -5.66 -18.99
C ARG A 528 24.04 -4.21 -19.27
N LEU A 529 23.61 -3.73 -20.42
CA LEU A 529 23.55 -2.30 -20.73
C LEU A 529 22.11 -1.83 -20.48
N VAL A 530 21.90 -0.94 -19.52
CA VAL A 530 20.57 -0.47 -19.12
C VAL A 530 20.42 1.01 -19.43
N VAL A 531 19.28 1.37 -20.00
CA VAL A 531 18.96 2.74 -20.40
C VAL A 531 17.53 3.07 -19.99
N ALA A 532 17.34 4.24 -19.37
CA ALA A 532 16.03 4.77 -19.01
C ALA A 532 15.81 6.15 -19.64
N GLY A 533 14.57 6.41 -20.06
CA GLY A 533 14.14 7.72 -20.52
C GLY A 533 12.62 7.78 -20.66
N GLU A 534 12.11 8.93 -21.12
CA GLU A 534 10.67 9.13 -21.29
C GLU A 534 10.05 8.05 -22.18
N GLY A 535 9.14 7.27 -21.59
CA GLY A 535 8.41 6.20 -22.27
C GLY A 535 9.03 4.82 -22.17
N GLN A 536 10.27 4.66 -21.70
CA GLN A 536 10.92 3.35 -21.65
C GLN A 536 12.03 3.14 -20.61
N LEU A 537 12.16 1.89 -20.19
CA LEU A 537 13.35 1.30 -19.60
C LEU A 537 13.70 0.05 -20.42
N VAL A 538 14.93 -0.02 -20.91
CA VAL A 538 15.40 -1.11 -21.76
C VAL A 538 16.74 -1.63 -21.25
N ALA A 539 16.90 -2.95 -21.26
CA ALA A 539 18.18 -3.59 -21.01
C ALA A 539 18.59 -4.42 -22.22
N PHE A 540 19.86 -4.29 -22.58
CA PHE A 540 20.50 -5.07 -23.64
C PHE A 540 21.42 -6.11 -23.01
N ASP A 541 21.57 -7.23 -23.72
CA ASP A 541 22.59 -8.25 -23.51
C ASP A 541 23.66 -8.06 -24.59
N PRO A 542 24.78 -7.36 -24.30
CA PRO A 542 25.87 -7.17 -25.25
C PRO A 542 26.57 -8.47 -25.64
N VAL A 543 26.48 -9.52 -24.82
CA VAL A 543 27.10 -10.82 -25.13
C VAL A 543 26.21 -11.64 -26.06
N GLY A 544 24.90 -11.60 -25.82
CA GLY A 544 23.88 -12.26 -26.65
C GLY A 544 23.46 -11.46 -27.88
N ALA A 545 23.94 -10.22 -28.06
CA ALA A 545 23.57 -9.27 -29.12
C ALA A 545 22.04 -9.08 -29.23
N ALA A 546 21.35 -8.94 -28.10
CA ALA A 546 19.89 -8.88 -28.05
C ALA A 546 19.36 -7.90 -26.98
N ILE A 547 18.12 -7.44 -27.15
CA ILE A 547 17.37 -6.80 -26.06
C ILE A 547 16.99 -7.90 -25.07
N ALA A 548 17.46 -7.79 -23.82
CA ALA A 548 17.16 -8.74 -22.76
C ALA A 548 15.72 -8.59 -22.27
N TRP A 549 15.31 -7.35 -21.99
CA TRP A 549 13.95 -7.00 -21.57
C TRP A 549 13.67 -5.51 -21.77
N ARG A 550 12.37 -5.17 -21.80
CA ARG A 550 11.87 -3.80 -21.97
C ARG A 550 10.60 -3.59 -21.16
N TYR A 551 10.47 -2.38 -20.62
CA TYR A 551 9.24 -1.88 -20.04
C TYR A 551 8.90 -0.50 -20.60
N SER A 552 7.62 -0.26 -20.86
CA SER A 552 7.09 1.06 -21.16
C SER A 552 6.64 1.75 -19.88
N GLY A 553 6.90 3.05 -19.78
CA GLY A 553 6.54 3.84 -18.60
C GLY A 553 7.30 5.17 -18.56
N ASN A 554 6.93 6.02 -17.61
CA ASN A 554 7.62 7.27 -17.39
C ASN A 554 8.80 7.04 -16.43
N PHE A 555 9.94 6.65 -17.00
CA PHE A 555 11.18 6.51 -16.26
C PHE A 555 11.97 7.80 -16.33
N SER A 556 12.39 8.30 -15.17
CA SER A 556 13.20 9.51 -15.06
C SER A 556 14.56 9.20 -14.47
N GLU A 557 15.53 10.07 -14.80
CA GLU A 557 16.92 9.99 -14.35
C GLU A 557 17.65 8.73 -14.82
N THR A 558 18.98 8.78 -14.81
CA THR A 558 19.79 7.61 -15.15
C THR A 558 19.63 6.52 -14.06
N PRO A 559 19.51 5.22 -14.43
CA PRO A 559 19.43 4.14 -13.46
C PRO A 559 20.69 4.01 -12.61
N SER A 560 20.58 3.38 -11.45
CA SER A 560 21.73 2.88 -10.69
C SER A 560 21.65 1.36 -10.68
N ALA A 561 22.78 0.67 -10.58
CA ALA A 561 22.81 -0.78 -10.65
C ALA A 561 23.77 -1.35 -9.62
N ALA A 562 23.35 -2.40 -8.92
CA ALA A 562 24.22 -3.12 -8.00
C ALA A 562 23.68 -4.54 -7.82
N ARG A 563 24.58 -5.54 -7.88
CA ARG A 563 24.34 -6.91 -7.41
C ARG A 563 23.12 -7.54 -8.06
N GLY A 564 23.01 -7.44 -9.39
CA GLY A 564 21.88 -7.99 -10.13
C GLY A 564 20.56 -7.23 -9.94
N THR A 565 20.61 -5.99 -9.44
CA THR A 565 19.43 -5.12 -9.25
C THR A 565 19.64 -3.79 -9.94
N VAL A 566 18.62 -3.33 -10.66
CA VAL A 566 18.52 -2.01 -11.29
C VAL A 566 17.58 -1.15 -10.46
N PHE A 567 18.03 0.03 -10.04
CA PHE A 567 17.28 1.02 -9.28
C PHE A 567 16.94 2.21 -10.17
N VAL A 568 15.66 2.38 -10.46
CA VAL A 568 15.17 3.38 -11.41
C VAL A 568 14.05 4.21 -10.78
N ALA A 569 13.96 5.50 -11.14
CA ALA A 569 12.79 6.30 -10.78
C ALA A 569 11.71 6.12 -11.84
N ARG A 570 10.50 5.77 -11.42
CA ARG A 570 9.32 5.64 -12.29
C ARG A 570 8.14 6.32 -11.62
N ASP A 571 7.50 7.27 -12.31
CA ASP A 571 6.31 7.96 -11.80
C ASP A 571 6.50 8.54 -10.38
N ASN A 572 7.72 9.01 -10.06
CA ASN A 572 8.19 9.51 -8.76
C ASN A 572 8.48 8.47 -7.66
N ASP A 573 8.29 7.18 -7.94
CA ASP A 573 8.71 6.09 -7.07
C ASP A 573 10.09 5.57 -7.46
N VAL A 574 10.85 5.08 -6.48
CA VAL A 574 12.02 4.24 -6.75
C VAL A 574 11.53 2.81 -6.95
N GLU A 575 11.80 2.22 -8.11
CA GLU A 575 11.63 0.79 -8.35
C GLU A 575 12.99 0.09 -8.30
N ALA A 576 13.09 -0.97 -7.48
CA ALA A 576 14.16 -1.95 -7.59
C ALA A 576 13.69 -3.09 -8.48
N ARG A 577 14.43 -3.36 -9.57
CA ARG A 577 14.10 -4.37 -10.57
C ARG A 577 15.21 -5.38 -10.71
N SER A 578 14.86 -6.64 -10.95
CA SER A 578 15.85 -7.67 -11.28
C SER A 578 16.58 -7.29 -12.56
N GLU A 579 17.90 -7.32 -12.55
CA GLU A 579 18.69 -7.17 -13.78
C GLU A 579 18.45 -8.30 -14.77
N LEU A 580 18.10 -9.49 -14.29
CA LEU A 580 17.97 -10.69 -15.11
C LEU A 580 16.78 -10.60 -16.07
N ASP A 581 15.62 -10.21 -15.55
CA ASP A 581 14.34 -10.22 -16.28
C ASP A 581 13.53 -8.91 -16.17
N GLY A 582 14.02 -7.94 -15.38
CA GLY A 582 13.39 -6.63 -15.18
C GLY A 582 12.12 -6.64 -14.33
N SER A 583 11.78 -7.76 -13.70
CA SER A 583 10.68 -7.85 -12.74
C SER A 583 10.90 -6.91 -11.54
N ILE A 584 9.82 -6.31 -11.03
CA ILE A 584 9.88 -5.46 -9.83
C ILE A 584 10.13 -6.36 -8.62
N LEU A 585 11.16 -6.03 -7.85
CA LEU A 585 11.50 -6.66 -6.57
C LEU A 585 10.80 -5.94 -5.41
N TRP A 586 10.86 -4.61 -5.41
CA TRP A 586 10.19 -3.74 -4.44
C TRP A 586 10.12 -2.30 -4.98
N THR A 587 9.29 -1.48 -4.33
CA THR A 587 9.18 -0.04 -4.60
C THR A 587 9.31 0.76 -3.32
N TRP A 588 9.79 1.99 -3.43
CA TRP A 588 9.80 2.97 -2.35
C TRP A 588 9.28 4.31 -2.88
N SER A 589 8.31 4.88 -2.18
CA SER A 589 7.76 6.20 -2.51
C SER A 589 8.37 7.25 -1.57
N PRO A 590 8.77 8.43 -2.09
CA PRO A 590 9.17 9.53 -1.24
C PRO A 590 7.97 10.04 -0.41
N PRO A 591 8.21 10.74 0.71
CA PRO A 591 7.13 11.33 1.52
C PRO A 591 6.21 12.24 0.71
N ASP A 592 4.95 12.37 1.16
CA ASP A 592 3.90 13.11 0.44
C ASP A 592 4.35 14.53 0.04
N GLY A 593 4.25 14.82 -1.26
CA GLY A 593 4.59 16.12 -1.84
C GLY A 593 6.07 16.30 -2.21
N GLU A 594 6.92 15.31 -1.93
CA GLU A 594 8.31 15.30 -2.35
C GLU A 594 8.49 14.68 -3.73
N VAL A 595 9.45 15.22 -4.49
CA VAL A 595 9.78 14.77 -5.85
C VAL A 595 11.22 14.28 -5.88
N LEU A 596 11.45 13.06 -6.39
CA LEU A 596 12.77 12.49 -6.59
C LEU A 596 13.63 13.40 -7.48
N THR A 597 14.92 13.50 -7.14
CA THR A 597 15.89 14.28 -7.91
C THR A 597 17.18 13.50 -8.11
N GLY A 598 17.66 13.45 -9.35
CA GLY A 598 18.97 12.90 -9.68
C GLY A 598 19.07 11.36 -9.58
N PRO A 599 20.22 10.81 -9.98
CA PRO A 599 20.52 9.39 -9.84
C PRO A 599 20.72 9.01 -8.38
N ARG A 600 20.55 7.72 -8.09
CA ARG A 600 20.69 7.17 -6.74
C ARG A 600 22.14 6.77 -6.48
N VAL A 601 22.49 6.68 -5.20
CA VAL A 601 23.76 6.08 -4.76
C VAL A 601 23.43 4.79 -4.03
N VAL A 602 24.04 3.69 -4.44
CA VAL A 602 23.72 2.36 -3.91
C VAL A 602 24.93 1.80 -3.19
N THR A 603 24.70 1.18 -2.04
CA THR A 603 25.70 0.47 -1.25
C THR A 603 25.30 -0.99 -1.10
N ARG A 604 26.03 -1.78 -0.30
CA ARG A 604 25.68 -3.19 -0.05
C ARG A 604 24.34 -3.36 0.66
N ASN A 605 23.94 -2.39 1.49
CA ASN A 605 22.75 -2.46 2.34
C ASN A 605 21.84 -1.23 2.29
N LEU A 606 22.28 -0.10 1.76
CA LEU A 606 21.48 1.13 1.65
C LEU A 606 21.41 1.64 0.21
N LEU A 607 20.27 2.25 -0.14
CA LEU A 607 20.11 3.10 -1.31
C LEU A 607 19.85 4.53 -0.84
N PHE A 608 20.65 5.48 -1.29
CA PHE A 608 20.43 6.90 -1.06
C PHE A 608 19.60 7.51 -2.18
N ALA A 609 18.52 8.18 -1.81
CA ALA A 609 17.63 8.90 -2.72
C ALA A 609 17.49 10.36 -2.29
N GLY A 610 17.76 11.28 -3.21
CA GLY A 610 17.54 12.71 -3.02
C GLY A 610 16.14 13.11 -3.50
N THR A 611 15.52 14.05 -2.81
CA THR A 611 14.28 14.71 -3.23
C THR A 611 14.48 16.22 -3.28
N ASN A 612 13.45 16.93 -3.75
CA ASN A 612 13.38 18.39 -3.65
C ASN A 612 13.30 18.93 -2.21
N ALA A 613 13.13 18.09 -1.18
CA ALA A 613 12.96 18.51 0.22
C ALA A 613 13.94 17.84 1.22
N GLY A 614 14.51 16.67 0.88
CA GLY A 614 15.51 16.01 1.72
C GLY A 614 16.34 14.97 0.98
N THR A 615 17.15 14.24 1.74
CA THR A 615 17.89 13.06 1.29
C THR A 615 17.60 11.92 2.26
N TYR A 616 17.37 10.73 1.72
CA TYR A 616 16.95 9.54 2.46
C TYR A 616 17.94 8.40 2.22
N ALA A 617 18.15 7.57 3.24
CA ALA A 617 18.77 6.25 3.09
C ALA A 617 17.71 5.17 3.30
N ILE A 618 17.45 4.41 2.26
CA ILE A 618 16.50 3.31 2.23
C ILE A 618 17.27 2.01 2.45
N HIS A 619 16.88 1.23 3.46
CA HIS A 619 17.52 -0.04 3.73
C HIS A 619 17.07 -1.09 2.71
N LEU A 620 18.01 -1.68 1.97
CA LEU A 620 17.75 -2.57 0.83
C LEU A 620 17.04 -3.87 1.20
N GLY A 621 17.05 -4.25 2.48
CA GLY A 621 16.36 -5.45 2.98
C GLY A 621 14.95 -5.20 3.52
N SER A 622 14.70 -4.06 4.18
CA SER A 622 13.38 -3.73 4.75
C SER A 622 12.56 -2.85 3.81
N HIS A 623 13.23 -2.19 2.86
CA HIS A 623 12.67 -1.19 1.94
C HIS A 623 12.13 0.05 2.66
N GLU A 624 12.48 0.24 3.93
CA GLU A 624 12.11 1.40 4.72
C GLU A 624 13.22 2.45 4.70
N ALA A 625 12.82 3.73 4.75
CA ALA A 625 13.74 4.82 5.01
C ALA A 625 14.22 4.74 6.47
N VAL A 626 15.50 4.40 6.66
CA VAL A 626 16.12 4.20 7.99
C VAL A 626 16.91 5.43 8.45
N TRP A 627 17.12 6.40 7.57
CA TRP A 627 17.77 7.66 7.87
C TRP A 627 17.32 8.75 6.90
N SER A 628 17.28 10.00 7.35
CA SER A 628 17.04 11.16 6.48
C SER A 628 17.70 12.43 6.98
N THR A 629 17.83 13.41 6.08
CA THR A 629 18.27 14.77 6.38
C THR A 629 17.52 15.78 5.50
N GLY A 630 17.31 17.00 5.99
CA GLY A 630 16.69 18.10 5.22
C GLY A 630 17.61 18.74 4.17
N ARG A 631 18.73 18.09 3.83
CA ARG A 631 19.68 18.55 2.80
C ARG A 631 19.26 18.01 1.45
N THR A 632 19.27 18.88 0.44
CA THR A 632 18.82 18.56 -0.92
C THR A 632 19.94 18.85 -1.91
N GLY A 633 20.05 18.01 -2.94
CA GLY A 633 21.10 18.15 -3.94
C GLY A 633 21.43 16.86 -4.67
N LEU A 634 22.45 16.94 -5.52
CA LEU A 634 22.98 15.79 -6.25
C LEU A 634 23.94 15.02 -5.33
N LEU A 635 23.83 13.69 -5.36
CA LEU A 635 24.50 12.81 -4.41
C LEU A 635 25.79 12.22 -4.99
N ALA A 636 26.80 12.07 -4.14
CA ALA A 636 28.02 11.30 -4.42
C ALA A 636 28.55 10.68 -3.13
N LEU A 637 29.11 9.47 -3.18
CA LEU A 637 29.71 8.82 -2.01
C LEU A 637 31.18 8.52 -2.27
N GLY A 638 32.06 9.30 -1.64
CA GLY A 638 33.50 9.17 -1.82
C GLY A 638 34.11 8.00 -1.04
N SER A 639 35.27 7.52 -1.52
CA SER A 639 36.15 6.55 -0.83
C SER A 639 36.56 7.01 0.59
N ASN A 640 36.51 8.31 0.84
CA ASN A 640 36.78 8.95 2.14
C ASN A 640 35.69 8.69 3.21
N GLY A 641 34.57 8.07 2.84
CA GLY A 641 33.46 7.77 3.76
C GLY A 641 32.56 8.97 4.04
N LEU A 642 32.45 9.87 3.07
CA LEU A 642 31.49 10.98 3.09
C LEU A 642 30.48 10.84 1.95
N LEU A 643 29.20 10.94 2.30
CA LEU A 643 28.13 11.25 1.37
C LEU A 643 28.10 12.77 1.16
N PHE A 644 28.32 13.19 -0.07
CA PHE A 644 28.24 14.58 -0.51
C PHE A 644 26.87 14.90 -1.08
N ILE A 645 26.35 16.07 -0.72
CA ILE A 645 25.09 16.61 -1.22
C ILE A 645 25.38 17.99 -1.83
N ALA A 646 25.41 18.06 -3.16
CA ALA A 646 25.63 19.28 -3.92
C ALA A 646 24.32 20.02 -4.17
N GLY A 647 24.07 21.07 -3.37
CA GLY A 647 22.81 21.80 -3.36
C GLY A 647 22.66 22.79 -4.51
N LYS A 648 21.40 22.99 -4.94
CA LYS A 648 21.03 24.03 -5.91
C LYS A 648 21.14 25.46 -5.35
N ASN A 649 21.43 25.60 -4.06
CA ASN A 649 21.59 26.85 -3.33
C ASN A 649 23.05 27.26 -3.12
N GLY A 650 24.02 26.55 -3.72
CA GLY A 650 25.45 26.84 -3.59
C GLY A 650 26.12 26.24 -2.34
N LEU A 651 25.38 25.44 -1.56
CA LEU A 651 25.91 24.71 -0.41
C LEU A 651 26.33 23.31 -0.81
N LEU A 652 27.54 22.92 -0.40
CA LEU A 652 28.01 21.54 -0.39
C LEU A 652 27.95 21.02 1.04
N THR A 653 27.27 19.90 1.26
CA THR A 653 27.23 19.24 2.57
C THR A 653 27.98 17.92 2.51
N GLY A 654 28.81 17.65 3.52
CA GLY A 654 29.43 16.34 3.75
C GLY A 654 28.79 15.65 4.95
N ILE A 655 28.24 14.45 4.74
CA ILE A 655 27.71 13.57 5.79
C ILE A 655 28.69 12.42 5.98
N ARG A 656 29.25 12.29 7.19
CA ARG A 656 30.09 11.14 7.56
C ARG A 656 29.22 9.90 7.62
N VAL A 657 29.69 8.80 7.02
CA VAL A 657 28.98 7.51 6.98
C VAL A 657 29.82 6.33 7.48
N ARG A 658 30.98 6.61 8.10
CA ARG A 658 31.88 5.63 8.73
C ARG A 658 32.61 6.21 9.93
#